data_AF-E7ETN3-F1
#
_entry.id   AF-E7ETN3-F1
#
_cell.length_a   1.000
_cell.length_b   1.000
_cell.length_c   1.000
_cell.angle_alpha   90.00
_cell.angle_beta   90.00
_cell.angle_gamma   90.00
#
_symmetry.space_group_name_H-M   'P 1'
#
loop_
_entity.id
_entity.type
_entity.pdbx_description
1 polymer ?
#
loop_
_entity_poly.entity_id
_entity_poly.type
_entity_poly.pdbx_seq_one_letter_code
_entity_poly.pdbx_strand_id
1 'polypeptide(L)'
;MGPLMVLFCLLFLYPGLADSAPSCPQNVNISGGTFTLSHGWAPGSLLTYSCPQGLYPSPASRLCKSSGQWQTPGATRSLSKAVCKPVRCPAPVSFENGIYTPRLGSYPVGGNVSFECEDGFILRGSPVRQCRPNGMWDGETAVCDNGDHENGTGTNTYAALNSVYLMMNNQMRLLGMETMAWQEIRHAIILLTDGKSNMGGSPKTAVDHIREILNINQKRNDYLDVSKLTDTICGVGNMSANASDQERTPWHVTIKPKSQETCRGALISDQWVLTAAHCFRDGNDHSLWRVNVGDPKSQWGKEFLIEKAVISPGFDVFAKKNQGILEFYGDDIALLKLAQKVKMSTHARPICLPCTMEANLALRRPQGSTCRDHENELLNKQSVPAHFVALNGSKLNINLKMGVEWTSCAEVVSQEKTMFPNLTDVREVVTDQFLCSGTQEDESPCKGGSAIHCPRPHDFENGEYWPRSPYYNVSDEISFHCYDGYTLRGSANRTCQVNGRWSGQTAICDNGAGYCSNPGIPIGTRKVGSQYRLEDSVTYHCSRGLTLRGSQRRTCQEGGSWSGTEPSCQDSFMYDTPQEVAEAFLSSLTETIEGVDAEDGHGPGEQQKRKIVLDPSGSMNIYLVLDGSDSIGASNFTGAKKCLVNLIEKVASYGVKPRYGLVTYATYPKIWVKVSEADSSNADWVTKQLNEINYEDHKLKSGTNTKKALQAVYSMMSWPDDVPPEGWNRTRHVIILMTDGLHNMGGDPITVIDEIRDLLYIGKDRKNPREDYLDVYVFGVGPLVNQVNINALASKKDNEQHVFKVKDMENLEDVFYQMIDESQSLSLCGMVWEHRKGTDYHKQPWQAKISVIRPSKGHESCMGAVVSEYFVLTAAHCFTVDDKEHSIKVSVGGEKRDLEIEVVLFHPNYNINGKKEAGIPEFYDYDVALIKLKNKLKYGQTIRPICLPCTEGTTRALRLPPTTTCQQQKEELLPAQDIKALFVSEEEKKLTRKEVYIKNGDKKGSCERDAQYAPGYDKVKDISEVVTPRFLCTGGVSPYADPNTCRGDSGGPLIVHKRSRFIQVGVISWGVVDVCKNQKRQKQVPAHARDFHINLFQVLPWLKEKLQDEDLGFL
;
A
#
# COMPACT_ATOMS: atom_id res chain seq x y z
N MET A 1 25.09 -71.65 23.13
CA MET A 1 25.41 -72.14 24.50
C MET A 1 24.85 -71.10 25.49
N GLY A 2 24.12 -71.51 26.53
CA GLY A 2 23.33 -70.66 27.48
C GLY A 2 24.18 -69.75 28.40
N PRO A 3 23.60 -68.95 29.35
CA PRO A 3 23.07 -69.47 30.65
C PRO A 3 21.98 -68.62 31.41
N LEU A 4 21.59 -69.12 32.61
CA LEU A 4 20.90 -68.51 33.80
C LEU A 4 19.35 -68.48 33.89
N MET A 5 18.81 -69.22 34.89
CA MET A 5 17.39 -69.35 35.31
C MET A 5 17.27 -69.08 36.84
N VAL A 6 16.41 -68.15 37.32
CA VAL A 6 14.98 -68.22 37.75
C VAL A 6 14.72 -68.77 39.17
N LEU A 7 14.16 -67.92 40.06
CA LEU A 7 12.86 -68.10 40.75
C LEU A 7 12.53 -66.93 41.72
N PHE A 8 11.36 -66.27 41.57
CA PHE A 8 10.30 -66.19 42.61
C PHE A 8 9.07 -65.41 42.09
N CYS A 9 7.87 -65.98 42.23
CA CYS A 9 6.58 -65.36 41.91
C CYS A 9 5.47 -65.94 42.80
N LEU A 10 4.40 -65.14 42.99
CA LEU A 10 3.00 -65.44 43.35
C LEU A 10 2.48 -65.01 44.74
N LEU A 11 1.54 -64.04 44.71
CA LEU A 11 0.32 -63.97 45.53
C LEU A 11 -0.78 -63.20 44.76
N PHE A 12 -1.99 -63.77 44.68
CA PHE A 12 -3.18 -63.25 44.00
C PHE A 12 -4.40 -63.21 44.98
N LEU A 13 -5.12 -62.08 44.96
CA LEU A 13 -6.58 -61.78 45.07
C LEU A 13 -7.56 -62.51 46.04
N TYR A 14 -8.47 -61.70 46.63
CA TYR A 14 -9.94 -61.87 46.58
C TYR A 14 -10.70 -60.51 46.62
N PRO A 15 -11.89 -60.35 45.96
CA PRO A 15 -12.67 -59.11 45.86
C PRO A 15 -14.05 -59.12 46.59
N GLY A 16 -14.71 -57.96 46.72
CA GLY A 16 -16.09 -57.80 47.22
C GLY A 16 -16.94 -56.78 46.41
N LEU A 17 -18.27 -57.02 46.34
CA LEU A 17 -19.34 -56.48 45.45
C LEU A 17 -19.85 -55.03 45.73
N ALA A 18 -20.52 -54.41 44.73
CA ALA A 18 -21.27 -53.14 44.81
C ALA A 18 -22.67 -53.19 44.16
N ASP A 19 -23.63 -52.41 44.69
CA ASP A 19 -25.08 -52.37 44.41
C ASP A 19 -25.48 -51.30 43.35
N SER A 20 -26.65 -51.41 42.68
CA SER A 20 -27.04 -50.59 41.49
C SER A 20 -28.04 -49.43 41.75
N ALA A 21 -27.90 -48.29 41.06
CA ALA A 21 -28.64 -47.03 41.27
C ALA A 21 -29.97 -46.88 40.46
N PRO A 22 -30.98 -46.10 40.93
CA PRO A 22 -32.31 -46.01 40.30
C PRO A 22 -32.38 -45.10 39.06
N SER A 23 -33.10 -45.54 38.00
CA SER A 23 -33.30 -44.86 36.71
C SER A 23 -34.55 -43.97 36.63
N CYS A 24 -34.54 -42.91 35.81
CA CYS A 24 -35.66 -41.98 35.62
C CYS A 24 -36.83 -42.52 34.77
N PRO A 25 -38.08 -42.00 34.98
CA PRO A 25 -39.29 -42.45 34.31
C PRO A 25 -39.28 -42.29 32.79
N GLN A 26 -39.89 -43.23 32.05
CA GLN A 26 -39.87 -43.21 30.57
C GLN A 26 -40.97 -42.38 29.90
N ASN A 27 -41.86 -41.75 30.67
CA ASN A 27 -43.05 -41.05 30.18
C ASN A 27 -42.75 -39.61 29.74
N VAL A 28 -41.82 -39.43 28.80
CA VAL A 28 -41.24 -38.13 28.47
C VAL A 28 -41.52 -37.64 27.05
N ASN A 29 -42.39 -38.28 26.28
CA ASN A 29 -42.66 -37.90 24.89
C ASN A 29 -43.06 -36.42 24.70
N ILE A 30 -42.66 -35.85 23.56
CA ILE A 30 -43.07 -34.51 23.09
C ILE A 30 -44.21 -34.62 22.09
N SER A 31 -45.24 -33.78 22.23
CA SER A 31 -46.31 -33.69 21.24
C SER A 31 -45.82 -32.96 19.98
N GLY A 32 -45.83 -33.66 18.85
CA GLY A 32 -45.45 -33.12 17.53
C GLY A 32 -43.95 -33.18 17.20
N GLY A 33 -43.14 -33.91 17.98
CA GLY A 33 -41.71 -34.04 17.78
C GLY A 33 -41.16 -35.39 18.25
N THR A 34 -39.84 -35.53 18.30
CA THR A 34 -39.14 -36.69 18.83
C THR A 34 -38.23 -36.29 19.99
N PHE A 35 -37.67 -37.26 20.70
CA PHE A 35 -36.69 -37.00 21.74
C PHE A 35 -35.54 -37.99 21.64
N THR A 36 -34.39 -37.59 22.16
CA THR A 36 -33.20 -38.44 22.29
C THR A 36 -32.67 -38.37 23.71
N LEU A 37 -32.04 -39.46 24.15
CA LEU A 37 -31.45 -39.59 25.47
C LEU A 37 -29.97 -39.84 25.31
N SER A 38 -29.15 -39.06 26.02
CA SER A 38 -27.69 -39.21 25.97
C SER A 38 -27.20 -40.51 26.61
N HIS A 39 -27.78 -40.94 27.74
CA HIS A 39 -27.32 -42.12 28.48
C HIS A 39 -28.49 -42.96 28.99
N GLY A 40 -29.43 -43.28 28.08
CA GLY A 40 -30.64 -44.03 28.42
C GLY A 40 -31.43 -43.37 29.55
N TRP A 41 -31.85 -44.15 30.54
CA TRP A 41 -32.69 -43.67 31.65
C TRP A 41 -31.91 -43.48 32.96
N ALA A 42 -30.58 -43.64 32.95
CA ALA A 42 -29.78 -43.53 34.16
C ALA A 42 -29.67 -42.06 34.65
N PRO A 43 -29.46 -41.84 35.95
CA PRO A 43 -29.10 -40.54 36.50
C PRO A 43 -27.98 -39.84 35.74
N GLY A 44 -28.16 -38.55 35.48
CA GLY A 44 -27.26 -37.73 34.65
C GLY A 44 -27.61 -37.75 33.17
N SER A 45 -28.50 -38.65 32.70
CA SER A 45 -28.93 -38.66 31.31
C SER A 45 -29.73 -37.40 30.96
N LEU A 46 -29.29 -36.71 29.91
CA LEU A 46 -29.98 -35.57 29.32
C LEU A 46 -30.94 -36.06 28.22
N LEU A 47 -32.21 -35.68 28.37
CA LEU A 47 -33.28 -35.83 27.41
C LEU A 47 -33.38 -34.55 26.57
N THR A 48 -33.20 -34.67 25.26
CA THR A 48 -33.32 -33.53 24.34
C THR A 48 -34.49 -33.73 23.41
N TYR A 49 -35.35 -32.72 23.30
CA TYR A 49 -36.49 -32.73 22.41
C TYR A 49 -36.12 -32.15 21.06
N SER A 50 -36.73 -32.66 19.99
CA SER A 50 -36.49 -32.25 18.62
C SER A 50 -37.82 -32.12 17.88
N CYS A 51 -37.95 -31.06 17.08
CA CYS A 51 -39.17 -30.75 16.33
C CYS A 51 -38.87 -30.68 14.82
N PRO A 52 -39.85 -30.96 13.96
CA PRO A 52 -39.74 -30.75 12.51
C PRO A 52 -39.45 -29.29 12.14
N GLN A 53 -38.93 -29.05 10.93
CA GLN A 53 -38.61 -27.69 10.45
C GLN A 53 -39.78 -26.72 10.60
N GLY A 54 -39.49 -25.51 11.08
CA GLY A 54 -40.49 -24.46 11.33
C GLY A 54 -41.14 -24.52 12.71
N LEU A 55 -40.78 -25.50 13.56
CA LEU A 55 -41.19 -25.57 14.97
C LEU A 55 -39.99 -25.76 15.90
N TYR A 56 -40.11 -25.31 17.15
CA TYR A 56 -39.11 -25.45 18.20
C TYR A 56 -39.70 -26.10 19.46
N PRO A 57 -38.94 -26.95 20.17
CA PRO A 57 -39.41 -27.66 21.35
C PRO A 57 -39.49 -26.74 22.59
N SER A 58 -40.60 -26.80 23.32
CA SER A 58 -40.79 -26.08 24.58
C SER A 58 -41.32 -27.03 25.66
N PRO A 59 -40.51 -27.42 26.67
CA PRO A 59 -39.10 -27.08 26.85
C PRO A 59 -38.18 -27.80 25.86
N ALA A 60 -36.95 -27.31 25.69
CA ALA A 60 -35.98 -27.88 24.75
C ALA A 60 -35.32 -29.16 25.28
N SER A 61 -35.12 -29.30 26.60
CA SER A 61 -34.48 -30.46 27.20
C SER A 61 -34.85 -30.65 28.68
N ARG A 62 -34.56 -31.85 29.21
CA ARG A 62 -34.72 -32.25 30.62
C ARG A 62 -33.54 -33.10 31.07
N LEU A 63 -33.15 -32.99 32.34
CA LEU A 63 -32.05 -33.74 32.94
C LEU A 63 -32.58 -34.75 33.96
N CYS A 64 -32.13 -36.00 33.88
CA CYS A 64 -32.42 -37.03 34.86
C CYS A 64 -31.51 -36.85 36.08
N LYS A 65 -32.08 -36.66 37.27
CA LYS A 65 -31.29 -36.52 38.50
C LYS A 65 -30.92 -37.86 39.11
N SER A 66 -29.92 -37.83 40.01
CA SER A 66 -29.58 -38.93 40.94
C SER A 66 -30.75 -39.42 41.80
N SER A 67 -31.76 -38.57 42.01
CA SER A 67 -33.01 -38.93 42.68
C SER A 67 -34.00 -39.71 41.79
N GLY A 68 -33.65 -40.03 40.54
CA GLY A 68 -34.54 -40.72 39.60
C GLY A 68 -35.69 -39.87 39.08
N GLN A 69 -35.57 -38.53 39.03
CA GLN A 69 -36.60 -37.62 38.51
C GLN A 69 -36.08 -36.68 37.42
N TRP A 70 -36.95 -36.31 36.47
CA TRP A 70 -36.64 -35.35 35.41
C TRP A 70 -36.77 -33.90 35.86
N GLN A 71 -35.75 -33.09 35.62
CA GLN A 71 -35.76 -31.65 35.85
C GLN A 71 -35.66 -30.88 34.53
N THR A 72 -36.48 -29.85 34.37
CA THR A 72 -36.33 -28.89 33.27
C THR A 72 -35.41 -27.75 33.73
N PRO A 73 -34.32 -27.45 33.01
CA PRO A 73 -33.43 -26.35 33.37
C PRO A 73 -34.20 -25.01 33.43
N GLY A 74 -34.09 -24.29 34.55
CA GLY A 74 -34.66 -22.94 34.73
C GLY A 74 -36.10 -22.84 35.24
N ALA A 75 -36.79 -23.95 35.53
CA ALA A 75 -38.14 -23.92 36.10
C ALA A 75 -38.17 -24.39 37.57
N THR A 76 -38.81 -23.62 38.45
CA THR A 76 -38.94 -23.92 39.90
C THR A 76 -40.12 -24.82 40.26
N ARG A 77 -40.99 -25.16 39.29
CA ARG A 77 -42.06 -26.17 39.43
C ARG A 77 -42.10 -27.11 38.23
N SER A 78 -42.44 -28.38 38.49
CA SER A 78 -42.68 -29.40 37.45
C SER A 78 -43.96 -29.05 36.67
N LEU A 79 -43.81 -28.44 35.49
CA LEU A 79 -44.92 -28.06 34.62
C LEU A 79 -44.79 -28.62 33.20
N SER A 80 -45.93 -29.15 32.76
CA SER A 80 -46.47 -29.54 31.44
C SER A 80 -45.64 -30.42 30.48
N LYS A 81 -46.36 -31.28 29.75
CA LYS A 81 -45.82 -32.10 28.65
C LYS A 81 -45.08 -31.22 27.64
N ALA A 82 -43.97 -31.73 27.10
CA ALA A 82 -43.22 -31.02 26.07
C ALA A 82 -44.03 -30.94 24.77
N VAL A 83 -44.02 -29.79 24.10
CA VAL A 83 -44.75 -29.56 22.84
C VAL A 83 -43.89 -28.76 21.87
N CYS A 84 -43.98 -29.09 20.58
CA CYS A 84 -43.38 -28.29 19.51
C CYS A 84 -44.21 -27.03 19.24
N LYS A 85 -43.61 -25.85 19.36
CA LYS A 85 -44.22 -24.54 19.10
C LYS A 85 -43.74 -23.97 17.77
N PRO A 86 -44.58 -23.27 16.99
CA PRO A 86 -44.19 -22.75 15.69
C PRO A 86 -43.20 -21.58 15.79
N VAL A 87 -42.21 -21.54 14.89
CA VAL A 87 -41.29 -20.41 14.67
C VAL A 87 -42.03 -19.32 13.90
N ARG A 88 -41.78 -18.04 14.24
CA ARG A 88 -42.41 -16.88 13.58
C ARG A 88 -41.42 -15.76 13.36
N CYS A 89 -41.52 -15.05 12.25
CA CYS A 89 -40.73 -13.84 11.97
C CYS A 89 -41.37 -12.61 12.63
N PRO A 90 -40.55 -11.65 13.09
CA PRO A 90 -41.06 -10.42 13.67
C PRO A 90 -41.73 -9.54 12.61
N ALA A 91 -42.78 -8.84 13.01
CA ALA A 91 -43.45 -7.88 12.15
C ALA A 91 -42.60 -6.62 11.93
N PRO A 92 -42.65 -5.98 10.73
CA PRO A 92 -42.02 -4.67 10.53
C PRO A 92 -42.61 -3.65 11.51
N VAL A 93 -41.75 -2.97 12.27
CA VAL A 93 -42.18 -2.07 13.35
C VAL A 93 -42.87 -0.81 12.80
N SER A 94 -42.38 -0.29 11.68
CA SER A 94 -43.00 0.78 10.87
C SER A 94 -42.47 0.71 9.44
N PHE A 95 -43.20 1.27 8.48
CA PHE A 95 -42.78 1.44 7.10
C PHE A 95 -43.22 2.84 6.68
N GLU A 96 -42.27 3.78 6.59
CA GLU A 96 -42.56 5.20 6.37
C GLU A 96 -42.86 5.46 4.89
N ASN A 97 -43.82 6.35 4.62
CA ASN A 97 -44.25 6.75 3.27
C ASN A 97 -44.70 5.57 2.40
N GLY A 98 -45.26 4.55 3.04
CA GLY A 98 -45.70 3.32 2.41
C GLY A 98 -46.52 2.45 3.36
N ILE A 99 -47.12 1.40 2.80
CA ILE A 99 -47.88 0.40 3.55
C ILE A 99 -47.33 -1.00 3.28
N TYR A 100 -47.43 -1.86 4.28
CA TYR A 100 -47.19 -3.29 4.11
C TYR A 100 -48.39 -4.12 4.51
N THR A 101 -48.56 -5.26 3.83
CA THR A 101 -49.74 -6.14 3.95
C THR A 101 -49.32 -7.62 3.90
N PRO A 102 -49.95 -8.51 4.69
CA PRO A 102 -50.95 -8.26 5.74
C PRO A 102 -50.30 -7.83 7.07
N ARG A 103 -50.87 -6.85 7.81
CA ARG A 103 -50.30 -6.36 9.08
C ARG A 103 -50.52 -7.33 10.25
N LEU A 104 -49.69 -8.36 10.33
CA LEU A 104 -49.71 -9.35 11.41
C LEU A 104 -48.66 -8.99 12.48
N GLY A 105 -48.95 -9.20 13.77
CA GLY A 105 -47.98 -8.96 14.86
C GLY A 105 -46.78 -9.92 14.86
N SER A 106 -46.89 -11.05 14.16
CA SER A 106 -45.78 -11.95 13.84
C SER A 106 -46.22 -12.86 12.68
N TYR A 107 -45.28 -13.23 11.82
CA TYR A 107 -45.58 -13.96 10.58
C TYR A 107 -45.16 -15.42 10.70
N PRO A 108 -46.01 -16.38 10.33
CA PRO A 108 -45.61 -17.78 10.32
C PRO A 108 -44.55 -18.03 9.24
N VAL A 109 -43.72 -19.05 9.45
CA VAL A 109 -42.78 -19.55 8.43
C VAL A 109 -43.52 -19.85 7.13
N GLY A 110 -42.99 -19.35 6.01
CA GLY A 110 -43.60 -19.39 4.68
C GLY A 110 -44.58 -18.25 4.39
N GLY A 111 -44.94 -17.42 5.38
CA GLY A 111 -45.80 -16.26 5.20
C GLY A 111 -45.09 -15.12 4.46
N ASN A 112 -45.81 -14.47 3.55
CA ASN A 112 -45.32 -13.34 2.76
C ASN A 112 -45.82 -12.02 3.32
N VAL A 113 -44.99 -10.98 3.21
CA VAL A 113 -45.35 -9.59 3.45
C VAL A 113 -44.97 -8.76 2.23
N SER A 114 -45.95 -8.05 1.67
CA SER A 114 -45.80 -7.16 0.53
C SER A 114 -45.69 -5.71 0.98
N PHE A 115 -44.87 -4.92 0.29
CA PHE A 115 -44.58 -3.51 0.58
C PHE A 115 -44.94 -2.65 -0.64
N GLU A 116 -45.61 -1.54 -0.40
CA GLU A 116 -46.08 -0.59 -1.42
C GLU A 116 -45.90 0.84 -0.91
N CYS A 117 -45.42 1.75 -1.75
CA CYS A 117 -45.18 3.14 -1.35
C CYS A 117 -46.40 4.03 -1.60
N GLU A 118 -46.52 5.09 -0.81
CA GLU A 118 -47.51 6.15 -1.00
C GLU A 118 -47.14 7.02 -2.22
N ASP A 119 -48.13 7.67 -2.85
CA ASP A 119 -47.95 8.45 -4.08
C ASP A 119 -46.85 9.52 -3.91
N GLY A 120 -45.88 9.52 -4.82
CA GLY A 120 -44.71 10.40 -4.80
C GLY A 120 -43.42 9.75 -4.29
N PHE A 121 -43.50 8.54 -3.72
CA PHE A 121 -42.34 7.78 -3.25
C PHE A 121 -42.11 6.52 -4.09
N ILE A 122 -40.85 6.16 -4.27
CA ILE A 122 -40.39 5.01 -5.05
C ILE A 122 -39.90 3.92 -4.10
N LEU A 123 -40.32 2.68 -4.34
CA LEU A 123 -39.93 1.51 -3.55
C LEU A 123 -38.52 1.03 -3.94
N ARG A 124 -37.58 1.06 -2.99
CA ARG A 124 -36.28 0.38 -3.09
C ARG A 124 -36.25 -0.85 -2.18
N GLY A 125 -35.65 -1.94 -2.67
CA GLY A 125 -35.61 -3.23 -1.98
C GLY A 125 -36.67 -4.21 -2.48
N SER A 126 -36.85 -5.34 -1.78
CA SER A 126 -37.74 -6.40 -2.25
C SER A 126 -39.21 -6.06 -1.99
N PRO A 127 -40.07 -6.00 -3.02
CA PRO A 127 -41.48 -5.64 -2.87
C PRO A 127 -42.30 -6.69 -2.12
N VAL A 128 -41.80 -7.93 -2.02
CA VAL A 128 -42.38 -9.00 -1.22
C VAL A 128 -41.25 -9.73 -0.51
N ARG A 129 -41.45 -10.05 0.77
CA ARG A 129 -40.52 -10.84 1.59
C ARG A 129 -41.24 -12.01 2.23
N GLN A 130 -40.58 -13.16 2.32
CA GLN A 130 -41.08 -14.40 2.88
C GLN A 130 -40.34 -14.77 4.17
N CYS A 131 -41.09 -15.21 5.18
CA CYS A 131 -40.53 -15.63 6.46
C CYS A 131 -39.86 -17.01 6.34
N ARG A 132 -38.56 -17.11 6.57
CA ARG A 132 -37.82 -18.38 6.48
C ARG A 132 -37.93 -19.22 7.76
N PRO A 133 -37.68 -20.54 7.67
CA PRO A 133 -37.76 -21.46 8.82
C PRO A 133 -36.84 -21.14 10.00
N ASN A 134 -35.84 -20.27 9.82
CA ASN A 134 -34.95 -19.78 10.86
C ASN A 134 -35.46 -18.51 11.57
N GLY A 135 -36.67 -18.02 11.25
CA GLY A 135 -37.26 -16.83 11.86
C GLY A 135 -36.78 -15.50 11.30
N MET A 136 -36.08 -15.50 10.15
CA MET A 136 -35.62 -14.30 9.44
C MET A 136 -36.35 -14.11 8.11
N TRP A 137 -36.47 -12.85 7.67
CA TRP A 137 -37.03 -12.50 6.36
C TRP A 137 -36.00 -12.69 5.24
N ASP A 138 -36.45 -13.14 4.07
CA ASP A 138 -35.62 -13.18 2.86
C ASP A 138 -35.60 -11.84 2.11
N GLY A 139 -34.83 -11.73 1.02
CA GLY A 139 -34.75 -10.51 0.21
C GLY A 139 -34.13 -9.30 0.92
N GLU A 140 -34.01 -8.21 0.18
CA GLU A 140 -33.52 -6.92 0.67
C GLU A 140 -34.64 -6.14 1.37
N THR A 141 -34.28 -5.37 2.41
CA THR A 141 -35.27 -4.59 3.18
C THR A 141 -35.90 -3.51 2.31
N ALA A 142 -37.23 -3.50 2.23
CA ALA A 142 -38.00 -2.50 1.51
C ALA A 142 -37.94 -1.13 2.21
N VAL A 143 -37.84 -0.04 1.42
CA VAL A 143 -37.86 1.37 1.85
C VAL A 143 -38.54 2.23 0.76
N CYS A 144 -39.30 3.25 1.15
CA CYS A 144 -39.91 4.23 0.24
C CYS A 144 -39.16 5.57 0.30
N ASP A 145 -38.62 6.04 -0.83
CA ASP A 145 -37.86 7.30 -0.92
C ASP A 145 -38.39 8.23 -2.02
N ASN A 146 -38.09 9.53 -1.95
CA ASN A 146 -38.58 10.56 -2.88
C ASN A 146 -37.77 10.65 -4.20
N GLY A 147 -36.88 9.70 -4.50
CA GLY A 147 -36.03 9.76 -5.70
C GLY A 147 -34.94 10.86 -5.73
N ASP A 148 -34.87 11.77 -4.76
CA ASP A 148 -33.99 12.95 -4.78
C ASP A 148 -32.54 12.72 -4.28
N HIS A 149 -32.12 11.49 -3.96
CA HIS A 149 -30.80 11.22 -3.38
C HIS A 149 -29.63 11.12 -4.37
N GLU A 150 -29.86 11.24 -5.68
CA GLU A 150 -28.76 11.20 -6.67
C GLU A 150 -28.00 12.53 -6.84
N ASN A 151 -28.50 13.66 -6.28
CA ASN A 151 -27.90 14.99 -6.47
C ASN A 151 -27.52 15.75 -5.18
N GLY A 152 -27.57 15.10 -4.00
CA GLY A 152 -27.26 15.77 -2.73
C GLY A 152 -25.79 15.67 -2.32
N THR A 153 -25.00 16.75 -2.46
CA THR A 153 -23.64 16.81 -1.90
C THR A 153 -23.63 17.43 -0.50
N GLY A 154 -23.59 16.60 0.55
CA GLY A 154 -23.27 17.04 1.93
C GLY A 154 -23.62 16.03 3.04
N THR A 155 -23.01 16.21 4.22
CA THR A 155 -23.17 15.38 5.44
C THR A 155 -23.82 16.22 6.55
N ASN A 156 -25.03 15.85 6.98
CA ASN A 156 -25.79 16.55 8.04
C ASN A 156 -25.82 15.75 9.35
N THR A 157 -24.67 15.74 10.05
CA THR A 157 -24.50 14.98 11.29
C THR A 157 -25.39 15.50 12.42
N TYR A 158 -25.69 16.80 12.43
CA TYR A 158 -26.63 17.38 13.39
C TYR A 158 -28.03 16.80 13.22
N ALA A 159 -28.56 16.74 12.01
CA ALA A 159 -29.88 16.16 11.77
C ALA A 159 -29.91 14.68 12.18
N ALA A 160 -28.86 13.92 11.86
CA ALA A 160 -28.76 12.51 12.26
C ALA A 160 -28.80 12.33 13.79
N LEU A 161 -28.01 13.11 14.54
CA LEU A 161 -28.01 13.06 16.01
C LEU A 161 -29.30 13.63 16.60
N ASN A 162 -29.89 14.64 15.97
CA ASN A 162 -31.16 15.21 16.40
C ASN A 162 -32.32 14.21 16.19
N SER A 163 -32.26 13.36 15.16
CA SER A 163 -33.19 12.24 15.01
C SER A 163 -33.03 11.21 16.15
N VAL A 164 -31.80 10.90 16.57
CA VAL A 164 -31.56 10.04 17.74
C VAL A 164 -32.13 10.66 19.01
N TYR A 165 -31.92 11.95 19.24
CA TYR A 165 -32.55 12.71 20.32
C TYR A 165 -34.08 12.55 20.32
N LEU A 166 -34.73 12.77 19.17
CA LEU A 166 -36.18 12.64 19.02
C LEU A 166 -36.65 11.20 19.28
N MET A 167 -35.93 10.20 18.80
CA MET A 167 -36.22 8.78 19.05
C MET A 167 -36.15 8.47 20.55
N MET A 168 -35.10 8.93 21.23
CA MET A 168 -34.93 8.73 22.68
C MET A 168 -36.00 9.47 23.48
N ASN A 169 -36.37 10.69 23.07
CA ASN A 169 -37.44 11.45 23.70
C ASN A 169 -38.79 10.74 23.60
N ASN A 170 -39.09 10.19 22.42
CA ASN A 170 -40.31 9.44 22.18
C ASN A 170 -40.35 8.14 22.99
N GLN A 171 -39.22 7.41 23.08
CA GLN A 171 -39.09 6.22 23.93
C GLN A 171 -39.29 6.55 25.41
N MET A 172 -38.68 7.63 25.91
CA MET A 172 -38.84 8.08 27.28
C MET A 172 -40.31 8.44 27.57
N ARG A 173 -40.98 9.14 26.65
CA ARG A 173 -42.40 9.49 26.80
C ARG A 173 -43.32 8.28 26.80
N LEU A 174 -43.01 7.26 26.00
CA LEU A 174 -43.74 5.98 25.94
C LEU A 174 -43.56 5.15 27.22
N LEU A 175 -42.38 5.21 27.84
CA LEU A 175 -42.05 4.46 29.07
C LEU A 175 -42.39 5.22 30.36
N GLY A 176 -42.81 6.49 30.26
CA GLY A 176 -43.12 7.35 31.40
C GLY A 176 -41.87 7.97 32.02
N MET A 177 -41.77 9.30 31.94
CA MET A 177 -40.57 10.11 32.25
C MET A 177 -40.04 9.99 33.70
N GLU A 178 -40.78 9.38 34.62
CA GLU A 178 -40.43 9.28 36.04
C GLU A 178 -40.04 7.85 36.50
N THR A 179 -39.96 6.87 35.59
CA THR A 179 -39.69 5.48 35.99
C THR A 179 -38.19 5.24 36.23
N MET A 180 -37.84 4.60 37.36
CA MET A 180 -36.46 4.16 37.66
C MET A 180 -35.84 3.32 36.53
N ALA A 181 -36.68 2.66 35.72
CA ALA A 181 -36.27 1.86 34.57
C ALA A 181 -35.51 2.68 33.50
N TRP A 182 -35.91 3.93 33.22
CA TRP A 182 -35.19 4.76 32.24
C TRP A 182 -33.77 5.11 32.70
N GLN A 183 -33.57 5.29 34.01
CA GLN A 183 -32.26 5.60 34.60
C GLN A 183 -31.32 4.39 34.66
N GLU A 184 -31.83 3.17 34.56
CA GLU A 184 -31.02 1.94 34.54
C GLU A 184 -30.56 1.54 33.13
N ILE A 185 -31.16 2.10 32.07
CA ILE A 185 -30.80 1.80 30.68
C ILE A 185 -29.51 2.55 30.31
N ARG A 186 -28.47 1.79 29.99
CA ARG A 186 -27.24 2.35 29.40
C ARG A 186 -27.41 2.50 27.90
N HIS A 187 -27.23 3.73 27.43
CA HIS A 187 -27.38 4.09 26.02
C HIS A 187 -26.00 4.20 25.37
N ALA A 188 -25.79 3.53 24.24
CA ALA A 188 -24.58 3.64 23.44
C ALA A 188 -24.95 4.18 22.05
N ILE A 189 -24.39 5.34 21.69
CA ILE A 189 -24.59 5.96 20.38
C ILE A 189 -23.26 5.86 19.64
N ILE A 190 -23.23 5.06 18.59
CA ILE A 190 -22.03 4.86 17.76
C ILE A 190 -22.24 5.64 16.46
N LEU A 191 -21.49 6.72 16.30
CA LEU A 191 -21.49 7.53 15.10
C LEU A 191 -20.29 7.13 14.22
N LEU A 192 -20.57 6.59 13.03
CA LEU A 192 -19.55 6.35 12.01
C LEU A 192 -19.55 7.54 11.06
N THR A 193 -18.45 8.27 11.04
CA THR A 193 -18.29 9.50 10.26
C THR A 193 -16.83 9.66 9.85
N ASP A 194 -16.61 10.28 8.69
CA ASP A 194 -15.29 10.77 8.26
C ASP A 194 -14.83 12.04 9.03
N GLY A 195 -15.64 12.49 10.00
CA GLY A 195 -15.40 13.67 10.83
C GLY A 195 -15.89 14.97 10.20
N LYS A 196 -16.50 14.95 9.02
CA LYS A 196 -16.99 16.14 8.33
C LYS A 196 -18.50 16.29 8.51
N SER A 197 -18.94 17.50 8.84
CA SER A 197 -20.35 17.90 8.89
C SER A 197 -20.45 19.27 8.26
N ASN A 198 -20.99 19.33 7.05
CA ASN A 198 -21.04 20.56 6.25
C ASN A 198 -22.47 21.03 5.97
N MET A 199 -23.48 20.34 6.53
CA MET A 199 -24.88 20.73 6.49
C MET A 199 -25.52 20.62 7.88
N GLY A 200 -26.48 21.51 8.19
CA GLY A 200 -27.20 21.54 9.46
C GLY A 200 -26.52 22.36 10.57
N GLY A 201 -27.01 22.19 11.81
CA GLY A 201 -26.48 22.86 13.00
C GLY A 201 -25.20 22.21 13.53
N SER A 202 -24.70 22.69 14.67
CA SER A 202 -23.55 22.05 15.33
C SER A 202 -23.95 20.68 15.88
N PRO A 203 -23.27 19.58 15.50
CA PRO A 203 -23.53 18.26 16.08
C PRO A 203 -23.45 18.25 17.61
N LYS A 204 -22.64 19.15 18.18
CA LYS A 204 -22.52 19.35 19.63
C LYS A 204 -23.85 19.73 20.27
N THR A 205 -24.65 20.58 19.63
CA THR A 205 -25.96 21.00 20.15
C THR A 205 -26.93 19.82 20.24
N ALA A 206 -26.96 18.95 19.22
CA ALA A 206 -27.78 17.74 19.27
C ALA A 206 -27.31 16.77 20.36
N VAL A 207 -26.00 16.62 20.56
CA VAL A 207 -25.45 15.82 21.67
C VAL A 207 -25.83 16.40 23.02
N ASP A 208 -25.83 17.73 23.18
CA ASP A 208 -26.22 18.38 24.42
C ASP A 208 -27.71 18.17 24.73
N HIS A 209 -28.60 18.17 23.71
CA HIS A 209 -30.01 17.78 23.89
C HIS A 209 -30.17 16.30 24.33
N ILE A 210 -29.37 15.38 23.77
CA ILE A 210 -29.36 13.97 24.19
C ILE A 210 -28.91 13.83 25.64
N ARG A 211 -27.90 14.59 26.05
CA ARG A 211 -27.40 14.61 27.44
C ARG A 211 -28.45 15.11 28.42
N GLU A 212 -29.23 16.09 28.03
CA GLU A 212 -30.34 16.63 28.82
C GLU A 212 -31.42 15.57 29.06
N ILE A 213 -31.82 14.86 27.99
CA ILE A 213 -32.76 13.71 28.05
C ILE A 213 -32.28 12.58 28.96
N LEU A 214 -30.97 12.37 29.04
CA LEU A 214 -30.37 11.36 29.90
C LEU A 214 -30.03 11.88 31.31
N ASN A 215 -30.33 13.15 31.60
CA ASN A 215 -30.01 13.83 32.86
C ASN A 215 -28.51 13.72 33.25
N ILE A 216 -27.62 13.80 32.26
CA ILE A 216 -26.16 13.69 32.43
C ILE A 216 -25.60 15.07 32.78
N ASN A 217 -25.56 15.41 34.07
CA ASN A 217 -24.87 16.61 34.54
C ASN A 217 -23.34 16.46 34.42
N GLN A 218 -22.61 17.54 34.07
CA GLN A 218 -21.15 17.61 33.84
C GLN A 218 -20.24 17.07 34.97
N LYS A 219 -20.80 16.60 36.09
CA LYS A 219 -20.08 15.99 37.23
C LYS A 219 -20.30 14.49 37.42
N ARG A 220 -21.05 13.83 36.53
CA ARG A 220 -21.19 12.37 36.54
C ARG A 220 -20.04 11.73 35.74
N ASN A 221 -19.18 10.99 36.44
CA ASN A 221 -17.93 10.38 35.93
C ASN A 221 -18.17 9.02 35.22
N ASP A 222 -19.36 8.83 34.68
CA ASP A 222 -19.89 7.58 34.12
C ASP A 222 -19.78 7.56 32.58
N TYR A 223 -18.72 8.17 32.06
CA TYR A 223 -18.20 7.79 30.75
C TYR A 223 -17.51 6.42 30.88
N LEU A 224 -17.85 5.48 29.98
CA LEU A 224 -17.07 4.25 29.81
C LEU A 224 -15.74 4.63 29.16
N ASP A 225 -14.80 5.11 29.97
CA ASP A 225 -13.43 5.34 29.55
C ASP A 225 -12.75 3.97 29.43
N VAL A 226 -12.63 3.48 28.20
CA VAL A 226 -12.02 2.17 27.90
C VAL A 226 -10.57 2.10 28.42
N SER A 227 -9.91 3.25 28.62
CA SER A 227 -8.58 3.33 29.23
C SER A 227 -8.56 3.12 30.76
N LYS A 228 -9.74 3.17 31.41
CA LYS A 228 -9.93 2.92 32.85
C LYS A 228 -10.51 1.54 33.18
N LEU A 229 -10.66 0.65 32.19
CA LEU A 229 -10.90 -0.77 32.46
C LEU A 229 -9.66 -1.37 33.17
N THR A 230 -9.66 -1.30 34.50
CA THR A 230 -8.62 -1.86 35.39
C THR A 230 -8.82 -3.34 35.68
N ASP A 231 -9.88 -3.96 35.15
CA ASP A 231 -10.20 -5.35 35.42
C ASP A 231 -9.27 -6.30 34.65
N THR A 232 -8.96 -7.45 35.27
CA THR A 232 -8.16 -8.56 34.73
C THR A 232 -8.89 -9.33 33.62
N ILE A 233 -9.72 -8.64 32.84
CA ILE A 233 -10.45 -9.23 31.72
C ILE A 233 -9.43 -9.72 30.71
N CYS A 234 -9.45 -11.03 30.47
CA CYS A 234 -8.51 -11.68 29.61
C CYS A 234 -8.87 -11.53 28.13
N GLY A 235 -7.88 -11.64 27.24
CA GLY A 235 -8.10 -11.73 25.80
C GLY A 235 -8.52 -10.43 25.10
N VAL A 236 -8.32 -9.27 25.73
CA VAL A 236 -8.68 -7.96 25.17
C VAL A 236 -7.42 -7.20 24.70
N GLY A 237 -7.29 -7.02 23.38
CA GLY A 237 -6.25 -6.20 22.73
C GLY A 237 -6.83 -4.96 22.02
N ASN A 238 -5.99 -3.99 21.69
CA ASN A 238 -6.35 -2.77 20.95
C ASN A 238 -6.19 -2.99 19.43
N MET A 239 -7.31 -3.06 18.70
CA MET A 239 -7.32 -3.33 17.26
C MET A 239 -7.40 -2.06 16.38
N SER A 240 -7.12 -0.88 16.94
CA SER A 240 -7.12 0.37 16.16
C SER A 240 -5.94 0.43 15.18
N ALA A 241 -6.12 1.15 14.06
CA ALA A 241 -5.09 1.27 13.02
C ALA A 241 -3.75 1.83 13.56
N ASN A 242 -3.81 2.69 14.57
CA ASN A 242 -2.65 3.34 15.21
C ASN A 242 -2.13 2.59 16.45
N ALA A 243 -2.71 1.44 16.83
CA ALA A 243 -2.24 0.65 17.96
C ALA A 243 -0.90 0.00 17.66
N SER A 244 0.04 0.08 18.61
CA SER A 244 1.31 -0.63 18.53
C SER A 244 1.13 -2.16 18.59
N ASP A 245 2.14 -2.91 18.15
CA ASP A 245 2.10 -4.38 18.18
C ASP A 245 1.87 -4.93 19.59
N GLN A 246 2.50 -4.30 20.61
CA GLN A 246 2.30 -4.67 22.01
C GLN A 246 0.87 -4.36 22.50
N GLU A 247 0.24 -3.27 22.05
CA GLU A 247 -1.13 -2.95 22.43
C GLU A 247 -2.16 -3.87 21.75
N ARG A 248 -1.83 -4.41 20.58
CA ARG A 248 -2.64 -5.43 19.89
C ARG A 248 -2.61 -6.76 20.62
N THR A 249 -1.46 -7.15 21.17
CA THR A 249 -1.28 -8.41 21.93
C THR A 249 -0.66 -8.18 23.31
N PRO A 250 -1.38 -7.55 24.26
CA PRO A 250 -0.84 -7.08 25.53
C PRO A 250 -0.47 -8.18 26.53
N TRP A 251 -0.82 -9.43 26.26
CA TRP A 251 -0.41 -10.60 27.03
C TRP A 251 0.96 -11.14 26.64
N HIS A 252 1.56 -10.65 25.55
CA HIS A 252 2.84 -11.13 25.09
C HIS A 252 3.97 -10.69 26.04
N VAL A 253 4.81 -11.64 26.49
CA VAL A 253 5.99 -11.36 27.32
C VAL A 253 7.27 -11.93 26.72
N THR A 254 8.39 -11.27 27.01
CA THR A 254 9.72 -11.70 26.57
C THR A 254 10.55 -12.16 27.77
N ILE A 255 11.13 -13.34 27.68
CA ILE A 255 11.88 -14.00 28.76
C ILE A 255 13.35 -14.06 28.33
N LYS A 256 14.24 -13.39 29.06
CA LYS A 256 15.67 -13.31 28.71
C LYS A 256 16.56 -13.87 29.82
N PRO A 257 17.51 -14.75 29.52
CA PRO A 257 18.69 -14.97 30.35
C PRO A 257 19.74 -13.88 30.09
N LYS A 258 20.62 -13.62 31.07
CA LYS A 258 21.69 -12.60 30.96
C LYS A 258 22.74 -12.86 29.85
N SER A 259 22.78 -14.06 29.25
CA SER A 259 23.85 -14.45 28.30
C SER A 259 23.47 -15.47 27.21
N GLN A 260 22.18 -15.73 26.92
CA GLN A 260 21.71 -16.77 25.97
C GLN A 260 20.37 -16.44 25.26
N GLU A 261 19.82 -17.40 24.51
CA GLU A 261 18.61 -17.34 23.67
C GLU A 261 17.37 -16.78 24.40
N THR A 262 16.54 -16.02 23.66
CA THR A 262 15.37 -15.33 24.19
C THR A 262 14.11 -16.19 24.03
N CYS A 263 13.47 -16.53 25.15
CA CYS A 263 12.19 -17.24 25.17
C CYS A 263 10.99 -16.29 25.18
N ARG A 264 9.81 -16.84 24.88
CA ARG A 264 8.52 -16.12 24.87
C ARG A 264 7.54 -16.77 25.83
N GLY A 265 6.55 -16.00 26.27
CA GLY A 265 5.46 -16.49 27.09
C GLY A 265 4.22 -15.63 26.97
N ALA A 266 3.16 -16.06 27.65
CA ALA A 266 1.92 -15.31 27.77
C ALA A 266 1.63 -14.98 29.23
N LEU A 267 1.31 -13.72 29.51
CA LEU A 267 0.74 -13.30 30.78
C LEU A 267 -0.68 -13.90 30.88
N ILE A 268 -0.93 -14.72 31.91
CA ILE A 268 -2.23 -15.38 32.12
C ILE A 268 -2.97 -14.84 33.35
N SER A 269 -2.28 -14.08 34.20
CA SER A 269 -2.86 -13.31 35.30
C SER A 269 -1.97 -12.11 35.64
N ASP A 270 -2.30 -11.36 36.69
CA ASP A 270 -1.44 -10.27 37.18
C ASP A 270 -0.10 -10.74 37.75
N GLN A 271 0.14 -12.04 37.92
CA GLN A 271 1.40 -12.52 38.52
C GLN A 271 1.95 -13.81 37.89
N TRP A 272 1.26 -14.40 36.93
CA TRP A 272 1.66 -15.66 36.32
C TRP A 272 1.86 -15.55 34.81
N VAL A 273 2.95 -16.17 34.35
CA VAL A 273 3.30 -16.31 32.93
C VAL A 273 3.34 -17.78 32.58
N LEU A 274 2.73 -18.13 31.44
CA LEU A 274 2.80 -19.45 30.84
C LEU A 274 3.84 -19.47 29.71
N THR A 275 4.69 -20.49 29.67
CA THR A 275 5.77 -20.63 28.68
C THR A 275 6.17 -22.10 28.51
N ALA A 276 7.15 -22.39 27.65
CA ALA A 276 7.68 -23.74 27.42
C ALA A 276 8.68 -24.13 28.52
N ALA A 277 8.74 -25.41 28.86
CA ALA A 277 9.66 -25.94 29.87
C ALA A 277 11.11 -26.01 29.38
N HIS A 278 11.34 -26.31 28.10
CA HIS A 278 12.70 -26.41 27.54
C HIS A 278 13.49 -25.11 27.65
N CYS A 279 12.81 -23.96 27.73
CA CYS A 279 13.41 -22.66 28.01
C CYS A 279 14.22 -22.64 29.32
N PHE A 280 13.92 -23.51 30.28
CA PHE A 280 14.55 -23.54 31.60
C PHE A 280 15.41 -24.78 31.83
N ARG A 281 15.78 -25.50 30.75
CA ARG A 281 16.52 -26.77 30.79
C ARG A 281 17.94 -26.65 31.35
N ASP A 282 18.67 -25.60 30.96
CA ASP A 282 20.13 -25.50 31.18
C ASP A 282 20.56 -24.55 32.33
N GLY A 283 19.61 -24.00 33.09
CA GLY A 283 19.88 -22.94 34.08
C GLY A 283 19.36 -23.23 35.49
N ASN A 284 20.21 -23.80 36.35
CA ASN A 284 19.89 -24.02 37.78
C ASN A 284 19.81 -22.73 38.62
N ASP A 285 20.09 -21.56 38.04
CA ASP A 285 19.97 -20.28 38.75
C ASP A 285 18.88 -19.39 38.12
N HIS A 286 17.64 -19.59 38.59
CA HIS A 286 16.48 -18.78 38.20
C HIS A 286 16.66 -17.28 38.51
N SER A 287 17.65 -16.89 39.34
CA SER A 287 17.93 -15.49 39.66
C SER A 287 18.50 -14.68 38.49
N LEU A 288 18.98 -15.34 37.43
CA LEU A 288 19.55 -14.72 36.24
C LEU A 288 18.54 -14.44 35.12
N TRP A 289 17.30 -14.91 35.28
CA TRP A 289 16.24 -14.76 34.29
C TRP A 289 15.40 -13.52 34.55
N ARG A 290 14.94 -12.88 33.48
CA ARG A 290 14.10 -11.67 33.51
C ARG A 290 12.90 -11.82 32.59
N VAL A 291 11.72 -11.45 33.10
CA VAL A 291 10.49 -11.39 32.33
C VAL A 291 10.17 -9.93 32.04
N ASN A 292 10.20 -9.56 30.77
CA ASN A 292 9.78 -8.24 30.31
C ASN A 292 8.31 -8.29 29.90
N VAL A 293 7.50 -7.45 30.55
CA VAL A 293 6.08 -7.27 30.26
C VAL A 293 5.89 -5.86 29.67
N GLY A 294 5.19 -5.77 28.53
CA GLY A 294 5.12 -4.54 27.73
C GLY A 294 6.31 -4.40 26.75
N ASP A 295 6.35 -3.29 26.01
CA ASP A 295 7.41 -3.04 25.01
C ASP A 295 8.74 -2.67 25.69
N PRO A 296 9.80 -3.51 25.59
CA PRO A 296 11.08 -3.27 26.25
C PRO A 296 11.82 -2.00 25.78
N LYS A 297 11.48 -1.47 24.60
CA LYS A 297 12.09 -0.26 24.03
C LYS A 297 11.34 1.02 24.41
N SER A 298 10.22 0.87 25.13
CA SER A 298 9.32 1.95 25.51
C SER A 298 9.32 2.15 27.03
N GLN A 299 8.90 3.35 27.47
CA GLN A 299 8.70 3.66 28.89
C GLN A 299 7.65 2.78 29.59
N TRP A 300 6.86 2.03 28.80
CA TRP A 300 5.80 1.14 29.28
C TRP A 300 6.27 -0.31 29.51
N GLY A 301 7.47 -0.68 29.04
CA GLY A 301 8.07 -1.98 29.32
C GLY A 301 8.64 -2.04 30.73
N LYS A 302 8.32 -3.11 31.46
CA LYS A 302 8.85 -3.32 32.82
C LYS A 302 9.41 -4.74 32.97
N GLU A 303 10.57 -4.80 33.61
CA GLU A 303 11.27 -6.03 33.92
C GLU A 303 10.82 -6.59 35.29
N PHE A 304 10.54 -7.89 35.33
CA PHE A 304 10.12 -8.63 36.52
C PHE A 304 11.05 -9.80 36.79
N LEU A 305 11.33 -10.02 38.07
CA LEU A 305 12.05 -11.19 38.58
C LEU A 305 11.11 -12.39 38.68
N ILE A 306 11.66 -13.58 38.45
CA ILE A 306 10.95 -14.85 38.65
C ILE A 306 11.11 -15.25 40.13
N GLU A 307 9.99 -15.35 40.85
CA GLU A 307 9.94 -15.87 42.22
C GLU A 307 10.04 -17.40 42.22
N LYS A 308 9.33 -18.04 41.28
CA LYS A 308 9.25 -19.50 41.17
C LYS A 308 8.98 -19.91 39.72
N ALA A 309 9.75 -20.85 39.21
CA ALA A 309 9.41 -21.60 38.00
C ALA A 309 8.84 -22.97 38.40
N VAL A 310 7.70 -23.34 37.83
CA VAL A 310 7.03 -24.63 38.00
C VAL A 310 7.06 -25.32 36.65
N ILE A 311 7.97 -26.27 36.49
CA ILE A 311 8.09 -27.10 35.28
C ILE A 311 7.16 -28.31 35.43
N SER A 312 6.50 -28.71 34.34
CA SER A 312 5.67 -29.93 34.34
C SER A 312 6.49 -31.14 34.77
N PRO A 313 6.01 -31.97 35.72
CA PRO A 313 6.75 -33.13 36.21
C PRO A 313 6.93 -34.24 35.16
N GLY A 314 6.15 -34.22 34.07
CA GLY A 314 6.29 -35.15 32.93
C GLY A 314 7.31 -34.71 31.89
N PHE A 315 7.86 -33.50 31.99
CA PHE A 315 8.80 -32.97 31.00
C PHE A 315 10.19 -33.60 31.14
N ASP A 316 10.58 -34.41 30.16
CA ASP A 316 11.95 -34.93 30.02
C ASP A 316 12.31 -35.04 28.53
N VAL A 317 13.19 -34.14 28.09
CA VAL A 317 13.67 -34.06 26.69
C VAL A 317 14.39 -35.34 26.26
N PHE A 318 14.98 -36.09 27.19
CA PHE A 318 15.76 -37.29 26.88
C PHE A 318 15.04 -38.59 27.20
N ALA A 319 13.74 -38.53 27.56
CA ALA A 319 12.96 -39.70 27.96
C ALA A 319 13.01 -40.86 26.93
N LYS A 320 13.14 -40.52 25.63
CA LYS A 320 13.17 -41.49 24.52
C LYS A 320 14.54 -41.69 23.89
N LYS A 321 15.62 -41.19 24.52
CA LYS A 321 17.00 -41.29 24.00
C LYS A 321 17.43 -42.73 23.72
N ASN A 322 17.02 -43.66 24.57
CA ASN A 322 17.32 -45.10 24.42
C ASN A 322 16.61 -45.76 23.22
N GLN A 323 15.63 -45.10 22.62
CA GLN A 323 14.90 -45.55 21.43
C GLN A 323 15.45 -44.92 20.14
N GLY A 324 16.55 -44.16 20.22
CA GLY A 324 17.14 -43.46 19.08
C GLY A 324 16.52 -42.10 18.76
N ILE A 325 15.65 -41.59 19.64
CA ILE A 325 15.04 -40.25 19.56
C ILE A 325 15.88 -39.30 20.40
N LEU A 326 16.60 -38.37 19.75
CA LEU A 326 17.58 -37.50 20.43
C LEU A 326 16.93 -36.51 21.41
N GLU A 327 15.78 -35.95 21.06
CA GLU A 327 15.02 -35.00 21.87
C GLU A 327 13.50 -35.26 21.72
N PHE A 328 12.76 -35.22 22.84
CA PHE A 328 11.31 -35.48 22.92
C PHE A 328 10.63 -34.41 23.79
N TYR A 329 9.71 -33.63 23.23
CA TYR A 329 9.12 -32.45 23.90
C TYR A 329 7.72 -32.71 24.49
N GLY A 330 7.45 -33.92 24.97
CA GLY A 330 6.20 -34.21 25.70
C GLY A 330 6.11 -33.40 26.98
N ASP A 331 4.90 -32.94 27.33
CA ASP A 331 4.65 -32.12 28.52
C ASP A 331 5.52 -30.84 28.63
N ASP A 332 5.94 -30.25 27.51
CA ASP A 332 6.81 -29.05 27.42
C ASP A 332 6.11 -27.74 27.85
N ILE A 333 5.71 -27.67 29.11
CA ILE A 333 4.97 -26.54 29.68
C ILE A 333 5.52 -26.15 31.05
N ALA A 334 5.65 -24.84 31.27
CA ALA A 334 6.12 -24.27 32.53
C ALA A 334 5.33 -23.01 32.92
N LEU A 335 5.17 -22.83 34.23
CA LEU A 335 4.55 -21.66 34.85
C LEU A 335 5.59 -20.85 35.61
N LEU A 336 5.65 -19.56 35.34
CA LEU A 336 6.52 -18.62 36.05
C LEU A 336 5.67 -17.72 36.94
N LYS A 337 5.94 -17.75 38.24
CA LYS A 337 5.41 -16.80 39.21
C LYS A 337 6.33 -15.60 39.28
N LEU A 338 5.80 -14.41 38.99
CA LEU A 338 6.55 -13.16 39.09
C LEU A 338 6.63 -12.70 40.55
N ALA A 339 7.78 -12.15 40.95
CA ALA A 339 8.02 -11.65 42.31
C ALA A 339 7.16 -10.43 42.68
N GLN A 340 6.60 -9.73 41.68
CA GLN A 340 5.70 -8.60 41.86
C GLN A 340 4.52 -8.74 40.90
N LYS A 341 3.35 -8.26 41.35
CA LYS A 341 2.16 -8.15 40.50
C LYS A 341 2.36 -7.11 39.39
N VAL A 342 1.98 -7.49 38.18
CA VAL A 342 1.90 -6.64 36.99
C VAL A 342 0.70 -5.72 37.12
N LYS A 343 0.92 -4.42 36.90
CA LYS A 343 -0.16 -3.44 36.83
C LYS A 343 -0.79 -3.46 35.44
N MET A 344 -2.08 -3.76 35.35
CA MET A 344 -2.79 -3.84 34.08
C MET A 344 -2.83 -2.49 33.36
N SER A 345 -2.64 -2.53 32.03
CA SER A 345 -2.62 -1.34 31.16
C SER A 345 -3.09 -1.71 29.74
N THR A 346 -2.96 -0.80 28.77
CA THR A 346 -3.16 -1.14 27.35
C THR A 346 -2.02 -2.00 26.78
N HIS A 347 -0.87 -2.08 27.45
CA HIS A 347 0.32 -2.80 27.00
C HIS A 347 0.60 -4.10 27.80
N ALA A 348 -0.17 -4.35 28.86
CA ALA A 348 -0.03 -5.49 29.77
C ALA A 348 -1.42 -5.97 30.25
N ARG A 349 -1.90 -7.11 29.73
CA ARG A 349 -3.18 -7.75 30.09
C ARG A 349 -3.09 -9.26 29.99
N PRO A 350 -3.90 -10.04 30.72
CA PRO A 350 -3.86 -11.50 30.62
C PRO A 350 -4.53 -12.03 29.34
N ILE A 351 -4.11 -13.20 28.85
CA ILE A 351 -4.86 -13.99 27.86
C ILE A 351 -5.75 -15.04 28.55
N CYS A 352 -6.88 -15.37 27.92
CA CYS A 352 -7.81 -16.35 28.48
C CYS A 352 -7.28 -17.77 28.32
N LEU A 353 -7.34 -18.56 29.39
CA LEU A 353 -7.10 -19.99 29.32
C LEU A 353 -8.42 -20.72 29.04
N PRO A 354 -8.43 -21.77 28.19
CA PRO A 354 -9.61 -22.60 28.01
C PRO A 354 -10.02 -23.23 29.35
N CYS A 355 -11.28 -23.66 29.44
CA CYS A 355 -11.87 -24.25 30.65
C CYS A 355 -12.02 -23.30 31.84
N THR A 356 -12.01 -21.98 31.63
CA THR A 356 -12.17 -20.98 32.68
C THR A 356 -13.50 -20.23 32.55
N MET A 357 -13.97 -19.63 33.65
CA MET A 357 -15.18 -18.80 33.63
C MET A 357 -14.97 -17.55 32.77
N GLU A 358 -13.76 -17.03 32.73
CA GLU A 358 -13.34 -15.89 31.92
C GLU A 358 -13.36 -16.24 30.42
N ALA A 359 -12.96 -17.46 30.04
CA ALA A 359 -13.14 -17.95 28.67
C ALA A 359 -14.61 -18.14 28.29
N ASN A 360 -15.47 -18.61 29.22
CA ASN A 360 -16.92 -18.69 28.98
C ASN A 360 -17.47 -17.29 28.65
N LEU A 361 -17.06 -16.26 29.40
CA LEU A 361 -17.45 -14.87 29.14
C LEU A 361 -16.93 -14.37 27.78
N ALA A 362 -15.66 -14.62 27.46
CA ALA A 362 -15.05 -14.21 26.19
C ALA A 362 -15.73 -14.87 24.97
N LEU A 363 -16.11 -16.15 25.09
CA LEU A 363 -16.81 -16.93 24.06
C LEU A 363 -18.33 -16.72 24.08
N ARG A 364 -18.86 -15.89 24.99
CA ARG A 364 -20.30 -15.64 25.19
C ARG A 364 -21.08 -16.94 25.49
N ARG A 365 -20.47 -17.85 26.22
CA ARG A 365 -21.03 -19.12 26.65
C ARG A 365 -21.66 -19.03 28.06
N PRO A 366 -22.65 -19.88 28.37
CA PRO A 366 -23.18 -19.99 29.72
C PRO A 366 -22.07 -20.31 30.74
N GLN A 367 -22.19 -19.81 31.97
CA GLN A 367 -21.18 -20.04 33.02
C GLN A 367 -20.92 -21.54 33.34
N GLY A 368 -21.87 -22.42 33.01
CA GLY A 368 -21.74 -23.87 33.18
C GLY A 368 -21.10 -24.63 32.00
N SER A 369 -20.60 -23.93 30.98
CA SER A 369 -19.91 -24.56 29.86
C SER A 369 -18.61 -25.24 30.29
N THR A 370 -18.41 -26.44 29.77
CA THR A 370 -17.33 -27.37 30.16
C THR A 370 -16.10 -27.21 29.26
N CYS A 371 -14.98 -27.81 29.65
CA CYS A 371 -13.80 -27.95 28.79
C CYS A 371 -14.13 -28.51 27.41
N ARG A 372 -15.02 -29.51 27.37
CA ARG A 372 -15.40 -30.17 26.12
C ARG A 372 -16.20 -29.24 25.21
N ASP A 373 -16.99 -28.33 25.78
CA ASP A 373 -17.70 -27.31 25.02
C ASP A 373 -16.73 -26.31 24.37
N HIS A 374 -15.70 -25.89 25.12
CA HIS A 374 -14.63 -25.04 24.57
C HIS A 374 -13.82 -25.73 23.48
N GLU A 375 -13.45 -26.99 23.69
CA GLU A 375 -12.74 -27.80 22.69
C GLU A 375 -13.61 -27.97 21.42
N ASN A 376 -14.89 -28.25 21.59
CA ASN A 376 -15.82 -28.36 20.46
C ASN A 376 -16.03 -27.03 19.72
N GLU A 377 -15.99 -25.90 20.41
CA GLU A 377 -16.16 -24.59 19.77
C GLU A 377 -14.90 -24.12 19.05
N LEU A 378 -13.74 -24.29 19.71
CA LEU A 378 -12.48 -23.80 19.23
C LEU A 378 -11.81 -24.76 18.24
N LEU A 379 -12.02 -26.07 18.37
CA LEU A 379 -11.25 -27.10 17.66
C LEU A 379 -12.09 -28.10 16.83
N ASN A 380 -13.41 -27.96 16.70
CA ASN A 380 -14.27 -28.91 15.94
C ASN A 380 -14.53 -28.54 14.48
N LYS A 381 -13.65 -27.77 13.85
CA LYS A 381 -13.65 -27.53 12.39
C LYS A 381 -12.51 -28.31 11.76
N GLN A 382 -12.67 -28.76 10.49
CA GLN A 382 -11.59 -29.43 9.74
C GLN A 382 -10.31 -28.56 9.68
N SER A 383 -10.49 -27.23 9.62
CA SER A 383 -9.42 -26.25 9.72
C SER A 383 -9.86 -25.06 10.57
N VAL A 384 -9.02 -24.62 11.52
CA VAL A 384 -9.32 -23.55 12.48
C VAL A 384 -8.35 -22.39 12.28
N PRO A 385 -8.82 -21.19 11.89
CA PRO A 385 -7.97 -20.00 11.82
C PRO A 385 -7.45 -19.60 13.20
N ALA A 386 -6.14 -19.46 13.32
CA ALA A 386 -5.42 -19.05 14.51
C ALA A 386 -4.28 -18.08 14.12
N HIS A 387 -3.54 -17.58 15.10
CA HIS A 387 -2.35 -16.78 14.85
C HIS A 387 -1.36 -16.91 16.00
N PHE A 388 -0.08 -16.65 15.73
CA PHE A 388 0.92 -16.45 16.77
C PHE A 388 1.69 -15.14 16.51
N VAL A 389 2.42 -14.65 17.51
CA VAL A 389 3.18 -13.40 17.43
C VAL A 389 4.68 -13.71 17.36
N ALA A 390 5.31 -13.37 16.23
CA ALA A 390 6.72 -13.62 15.95
C ALA A 390 7.67 -12.74 16.79
N LEU A 391 8.97 -13.10 16.81
CA LEU A 391 10.01 -12.40 17.59
C LEU A 391 10.10 -10.89 17.31
N ASN A 392 9.76 -10.47 16.10
CA ASN A 392 9.74 -9.09 15.64
C ASN A 392 8.41 -8.35 15.90
N GLY A 393 7.41 -8.98 16.53
CA GLY A 393 6.09 -8.38 16.80
C GLY A 393 5.03 -8.67 15.75
N SER A 394 5.38 -9.29 14.62
CA SER A 394 4.44 -9.62 13.55
C SER A 394 3.40 -10.63 14.01
N LYS A 395 2.12 -10.39 13.70
CA LYS A 395 1.06 -11.39 13.80
C LYS A 395 1.10 -12.27 12.56
N LEU A 396 1.27 -13.58 12.74
CA LEU A 396 1.28 -14.56 11.65
C LEU A 396 0.03 -15.43 11.72
N ASN A 397 -0.76 -15.45 10.65
CA ASN A 397 -2.03 -16.17 10.56
C ASN A 397 -1.79 -17.62 10.12
N ILE A 398 -2.29 -18.55 10.92
CA ILE A 398 -2.12 -19.99 10.70
C ILE A 398 -3.47 -20.67 10.67
N ASN A 399 -3.55 -21.85 10.09
CA ASN A 399 -4.70 -22.71 10.26
C ASN A 399 -4.30 -23.99 11.00
N LEU A 400 -4.93 -24.26 12.14
CA LEU A 400 -4.77 -25.52 12.85
C LEU A 400 -5.52 -26.62 12.09
N LYS A 401 -4.84 -27.76 11.91
CA LYS A 401 -5.36 -28.93 11.22
C LYS A 401 -5.96 -29.88 12.24
N MET A 402 -7.18 -30.39 11.99
CA MET A 402 -7.90 -31.26 12.91
C MET A 402 -8.31 -32.58 12.21
N GLY A 403 -8.56 -33.64 12.99
CA GLY A 403 -9.04 -34.93 12.47
C GLY A 403 -8.08 -35.59 11.48
N VAL A 404 -8.57 -35.91 10.28
CA VAL A 404 -7.76 -36.56 9.23
C VAL A 404 -6.63 -35.67 8.71
N GLU A 405 -6.82 -34.35 8.66
CA GLU A 405 -5.78 -33.40 8.25
C GLU A 405 -4.68 -33.28 9.31
N TRP A 406 -5.01 -33.43 10.60
CA TRP A 406 -4.01 -33.49 11.66
C TRP A 406 -3.09 -34.69 11.49
N THR A 407 -3.64 -35.85 11.10
CA THR A 407 -2.86 -37.08 10.87
C THR A 407 -1.85 -36.87 9.74
N SER A 408 -2.31 -36.30 8.62
CA SER A 408 -1.43 -35.95 7.49
C SER A 408 -0.39 -34.88 7.85
N CYS A 409 -0.76 -33.90 8.66
CA CYS A 409 0.14 -32.85 9.15
C CYS A 409 1.25 -33.42 10.05
N ALA A 410 0.91 -34.36 10.94
CA ALA A 410 1.88 -35.05 11.80
C ALA A 410 2.82 -35.96 10.99
N GLU A 411 2.30 -36.68 9.99
CA GLU A 411 3.08 -37.64 9.18
C GLU A 411 4.33 -37.05 8.52
N VAL A 412 4.37 -35.74 8.26
CA VAL A 412 5.54 -35.03 7.72
C VAL A 412 6.77 -35.18 8.63
N VAL A 413 6.59 -35.32 9.94
CA VAL A 413 7.69 -35.52 10.90
C VAL A 413 8.49 -36.80 10.61
N SER A 414 7.87 -37.81 9.99
CA SER A 414 8.57 -39.04 9.57
C SER A 414 9.66 -38.80 8.51
N GLN A 415 9.60 -37.67 7.79
CA GLN A 415 10.55 -37.29 6.75
C GLN A 415 11.82 -36.63 7.33
N GLU A 416 11.81 -36.21 8.60
CA GLU A 416 12.94 -35.55 9.26
C GLU A 416 13.95 -36.58 9.79
N LYS A 417 14.89 -36.98 8.92
CA LYS A 417 15.87 -38.03 9.23
C LYS A 417 17.10 -37.53 10.00
N THR A 418 17.28 -36.23 10.19
CA THR A 418 18.43 -35.70 10.94
C THR A 418 18.19 -35.74 12.45
N MET A 419 16.98 -35.40 12.89
CA MET A 419 16.59 -35.40 14.31
C MET A 419 15.98 -36.74 14.74
N PHE A 420 15.30 -37.44 13.82
CA PHE A 420 14.62 -38.72 14.06
C PHE A 420 15.06 -39.81 13.08
N PRO A 421 16.35 -40.20 13.08
CA PRO A 421 16.91 -41.10 12.07
C PRO A 421 16.25 -42.49 12.01
N ASN A 422 15.73 -42.98 13.15
CA ASN A 422 15.15 -44.32 13.28
C ASN A 422 13.64 -44.34 13.57
N LEU A 423 12.92 -43.23 13.36
CA LEU A 423 11.50 -43.13 13.68
C LEU A 423 10.64 -43.93 12.68
N THR A 424 9.93 -44.94 13.19
CA THR A 424 9.02 -45.81 12.42
C THR A 424 7.55 -45.46 12.58
N ASP A 425 7.14 -44.95 13.75
CA ASP A 425 5.78 -44.45 14.02
C ASP A 425 5.86 -43.02 14.57
N VAL A 426 5.28 -42.06 13.84
CA VAL A 426 5.24 -40.64 14.21
C VAL A 426 4.54 -40.40 15.54
N ARG A 427 3.59 -41.27 15.92
CA ARG A 427 2.86 -41.16 17.19
C ARG A 427 3.75 -41.35 18.41
N GLU A 428 4.97 -41.87 18.22
CA GLU A 428 5.97 -41.93 19.28
C GLU A 428 6.58 -40.55 19.61
N VAL A 429 6.53 -39.57 18.69
CA VAL A 429 7.11 -38.23 18.92
C VAL A 429 6.07 -37.12 18.91
N VAL A 430 4.97 -37.28 18.16
CA VAL A 430 3.84 -36.34 18.11
C VAL A 430 2.60 -37.02 18.69
N THR A 431 2.26 -36.69 19.94
CA THR A 431 1.07 -37.20 20.63
C THR A 431 -0.14 -36.30 20.42
N ASP A 432 -1.29 -36.69 20.96
CA ASP A 432 -2.52 -35.89 21.00
C ASP A 432 -2.41 -34.59 21.83
N GLN A 433 -1.32 -34.41 22.57
CA GLN A 433 -0.97 -33.15 23.24
C GLN A 433 -0.54 -32.05 22.26
N PHE A 434 -0.17 -32.39 21.03
CA PHE A 434 0.35 -31.46 20.04
C PHE A 434 -0.74 -30.97 19.08
N LEU A 435 -0.81 -29.65 18.89
CA LEU A 435 -1.59 -29.04 17.82
C LEU A 435 -0.72 -28.94 16.56
N CYS A 436 -1.25 -29.32 15.40
CA CYS A 436 -0.52 -29.30 14.14
C CYS A 436 -1.01 -28.16 13.23
N SER A 437 -0.07 -27.40 12.67
CA SER A 437 -0.31 -26.35 11.69
C SER A 437 0.85 -26.29 10.70
N GLY A 438 0.62 -25.79 9.48
CA GLY A 438 1.67 -25.69 8.46
C GLY A 438 1.45 -26.63 7.28
N THR A 439 1.01 -26.03 6.16
CA THR A 439 1.00 -26.58 4.79
C THR A 439 1.20 -25.43 3.78
N GLN A 440 1.13 -25.66 2.46
CA GLN A 440 1.49 -24.69 1.39
C GLN A 440 0.82 -23.30 1.51
N GLU A 441 -0.32 -23.17 2.20
CA GLU A 441 -1.08 -21.91 2.35
C GLU A 441 -0.97 -21.22 3.73
N ASP A 442 -0.42 -21.88 4.78
CA ASP A 442 -0.31 -21.30 6.13
C ASP A 442 0.95 -20.44 6.31
N GLU A 443 0.90 -19.36 7.10
CA GLU A 443 2.09 -18.60 7.52
C GLU A 443 2.81 -19.33 8.66
N SER A 444 3.97 -19.92 8.44
CA SER A 444 4.74 -20.60 9.51
C SER A 444 5.74 -19.63 10.18
N PRO A 445 6.06 -19.77 11.48
CA PRO A 445 7.18 -19.06 12.09
C PRO A 445 8.51 -19.36 11.36
N CYS A 446 8.53 -20.50 10.67
CA CYS A 446 9.64 -20.99 9.87
C CYS A 446 9.36 -20.93 8.35
N LYS A 447 8.20 -20.42 7.89
CA LYS A 447 8.05 -19.96 6.49
C LYS A 447 8.56 -18.53 6.44
N GLY A 448 9.87 -18.42 6.30
CA GLY A 448 10.59 -17.14 6.28
C GLY A 448 11.30 -16.89 7.60
N GLY A 449 12.29 -17.74 7.89
CA GLY A 449 13.04 -17.64 9.13
C GLY A 449 14.32 -18.46 9.21
N SER A 450 14.92 -18.91 8.09
CA SER A 450 16.35 -18.61 8.02
C SER A 450 16.40 -17.09 8.21
N ALA A 451 17.12 -16.60 9.22
CA ALA A 451 17.39 -15.16 9.31
C ALA A 451 17.73 -14.67 7.89
N ILE A 452 17.15 -13.54 7.47
CA ILE A 452 17.42 -13.04 6.12
C ILE A 452 18.92 -12.85 6.02
N HIS A 453 19.56 -13.73 5.25
CA HIS A 453 20.98 -13.72 5.04
C HIS A 453 21.24 -13.24 3.64
N CYS A 454 22.17 -12.30 3.50
CA CYS A 454 22.68 -11.99 2.18
C CYS A 454 23.63 -13.12 1.72
N PRO A 455 23.73 -13.38 0.40
CA PRO A 455 24.60 -14.42 -0.12
C PRO A 455 26.03 -14.21 0.38
N ARG A 456 26.66 -15.24 0.92
CA ARG A 456 28.07 -15.14 1.32
C ARG A 456 28.97 -15.13 0.07
N PRO A 457 30.07 -14.36 0.06
CA PRO A 457 31.11 -14.51 -0.96
C PRO A 457 31.65 -15.95 -0.90
N HIS A 458 31.53 -16.67 -2.02
CA HIS A 458 32.10 -18.02 -2.17
C HIS A 458 33.49 -17.97 -2.79
N ASP A 459 33.75 -16.93 -3.56
CA ASP A 459 34.98 -16.72 -4.30
C ASP A 459 35.19 -15.20 -4.45
N PHE A 460 36.45 -14.76 -4.38
CA PHE A 460 36.88 -13.38 -4.60
C PHE A 460 38.36 -13.42 -4.98
N GLU A 461 38.71 -12.88 -6.15
CA GLU A 461 40.06 -12.97 -6.70
C GLU A 461 40.83 -11.64 -6.58
N ASN A 462 42.16 -11.75 -6.53
CA ASN A 462 43.09 -10.62 -6.54
C ASN A 462 42.91 -9.61 -5.40
N GLY A 463 42.35 -10.05 -4.27
CA GLY A 463 42.15 -9.24 -3.07
C GLY A 463 41.60 -10.06 -1.92
N GLU A 464 41.25 -9.38 -0.83
CA GLU A 464 40.63 -9.95 0.36
C GLU A 464 39.35 -9.21 0.76
N TYR A 465 38.50 -9.91 1.50
CA TYR A 465 37.29 -9.34 2.08
C TYR A 465 37.18 -9.70 3.58
N TRP A 466 36.54 -8.80 4.35
CA TRP A 466 36.40 -8.94 5.80
C TRP A 466 35.08 -8.33 6.31
N PRO A 467 34.43 -8.90 7.35
CA PRO A 467 34.77 -10.16 8.03
C PRO A 467 34.41 -11.38 7.18
N ARG A 468 35.01 -12.54 7.48
CA ARG A 468 34.63 -13.83 6.86
C ARG A 468 33.70 -14.58 7.81
N SER A 469 32.42 -14.63 7.45
CA SER A 469 31.38 -15.27 8.26
C SER A 469 30.71 -16.43 7.51
N PRO A 470 30.17 -17.44 8.23
CA PRO A 470 29.40 -18.52 7.61
C PRO A 470 28.11 -18.02 6.96
N TYR A 471 27.54 -16.92 7.49
CA TYR A 471 26.36 -16.21 6.99
C TYR A 471 26.46 -14.73 7.41
N TYR A 472 25.73 -13.84 6.71
CA TYR A 472 25.68 -12.41 7.00
C TYR A 472 24.24 -11.99 7.22
N ASN A 473 23.94 -11.46 8.41
CA ASN A 473 22.63 -10.97 8.79
C ASN A 473 22.34 -9.61 8.16
N VAL A 474 21.06 -9.23 8.13
CA VAL A 474 20.65 -7.86 7.80
C VAL A 474 21.42 -6.87 8.68
N SER A 475 21.90 -5.78 8.07
CA SER A 475 22.79 -4.74 8.61
C SER A 475 24.26 -5.11 8.81
N ASP A 476 24.67 -6.36 8.58
CA ASP A 476 26.09 -6.72 8.56
C ASP A 476 26.79 -6.00 7.38
N GLU A 477 28.02 -5.56 7.60
CA GLU A 477 28.86 -4.89 6.61
C GLU A 477 30.06 -5.76 6.23
N ILE A 478 30.44 -5.73 4.96
CA ILE A 478 31.62 -6.40 4.42
C ILE A 478 32.45 -5.40 3.61
N SER A 479 33.76 -5.47 3.77
CA SER A 479 34.72 -4.58 3.12
C SER A 479 35.66 -5.37 2.21
N PHE A 480 36.00 -4.82 1.06
CA PHE A 480 36.87 -5.42 0.04
C PHE A 480 38.15 -4.60 -0.15
N HIS A 481 39.29 -5.28 -0.25
CA HIS A 481 40.60 -4.68 -0.47
C HIS A 481 41.34 -5.47 -1.55
N CYS A 482 41.95 -4.78 -2.52
CA CYS A 482 42.73 -5.43 -3.57
C CYS A 482 44.18 -5.66 -3.15
N TYR A 483 44.81 -6.70 -3.70
CA TYR A 483 46.25 -6.90 -3.56
C TYR A 483 47.05 -5.83 -4.31
N ASP A 484 48.33 -5.69 -3.94
CA ASP A 484 49.24 -4.75 -4.60
C ASP A 484 49.30 -5.00 -6.12
N GLY A 485 49.22 -3.92 -6.90
CA GLY A 485 49.18 -3.98 -8.37
C GLY A 485 47.78 -4.17 -8.97
N TYR A 486 46.73 -4.27 -8.17
CA TYR A 486 45.34 -4.32 -8.60
C TYR A 486 44.57 -3.08 -8.13
N THR A 487 43.66 -2.61 -8.98
CA THR A 487 42.79 -1.45 -8.70
C THR A 487 41.37 -1.94 -8.39
N LEU A 488 40.79 -1.41 -7.32
CA LEU A 488 39.40 -1.69 -6.94
C LEU A 488 38.42 -0.92 -7.81
N ARG A 489 37.47 -1.62 -8.44
CA ARG A 489 36.27 -1.07 -9.06
C ARG A 489 35.02 -1.56 -8.32
N GLY A 490 33.95 -0.76 -8.35
CA GLY A 490 32.72 -1.04 -7.60
C GLY A 490 32.77 -0.59 -6.14
N SER A 491 31.89 -1.15 -5.30
CA SER A 491 31.75 -0.69 -3.91
C SER A 491 32.75 -1.37 -2.97
N ALA A 492 33.64 -0.57 -2.36
CA ALA A 492 34.60 -1.04 -1.36
C ALA A 492 33.92 -1.60 -0.11
N ASN A 493 32.83 -0.98 0.33
CA ASN A 493 32.01 -1.43 1.45
C ASN A 493 30.61 -1.76 0.95
N ARG A 494 30.06 -2.87 1.43
CA ARG A 494 28.69 -3.30 1.12
C ARG A 494 27.99 -3.74 2.38
N THR A 495 26.71 -3.43 2.48
CA THR A 495 25.87 -3.73 3.65
C THR A 495 24.76 -4.68 3.26
N CYS A 496 24.51 -5.69 4.07
CA CYS A 496 23.41 -6.63 3.86
C CYS A 496 22.06 -5.96 4.16
N GLN A 497 21.20 -5.88 3.17
CA GLN A 497 19.90 -5.21 3.24
C GLN A 497 18.76 -6.17 3.61
N VAL A 498 17.62 -5.60 4.02
CA VAL A 498 16.43 -6.37 4.45
C VAL A 498 15.74 -7.13 3.30
N ASN A 499 16.03 -6.80 2.05
CA ASN A 499 15.59 -7.55 0.87
C ASN A 499 16.50 -8.76 0.57
N GLY A 500 17.49 -9.06 1.43
CA GLY A 500 18.42 -10.16 1.25
C GLY A 500 19.55 -9.87 0.25
N ARG A 501 19.75 -8.61 -0.14
CA ARG A 501 20.75 -8.20 -1.13
C ARG A 501 21.85 -7.33 -0.51
N TRP A 502 23.00 -7.29 -1.17
CA TRP A 502 24.10 -6.41 -0.78
C TRP A 502 23.93 -5.03 -1.43
N SER A 503 24.06 -3.96 -0.64
CA SER A 503 24.06 -2.59 -1.15
C SER A 503 25.23 -2.33 -2.10
N GLY A 504 25.13 -1.32 -2.96
CA GLY A 504 26.19 -0.93 -3.89
C GLY A 504 26.44 -1.92 -5.03
N GLN A 505 27.55 -1.72 -5.74
CA GLN A 505 27.96 -2.49 -6.92
C GLN A 505 28.97 -3.60 -6.56
N THR A 506 29.10 -4.62 -7.43
CA THR A 506 30.07 -5.71 -7.26
C THR A 506 31.51 -5.18 -7.16
N ALA A 507 32.23 -5.58 -6.11
CA ALA A 507 33.64 -5.24 -5.92
C ALA A 507 34.51 -6.09 -6.84
N ILE A 508 35.41 -5.46 -7.60
CA ILE A 508 36.26 -6.10 -8.59
C ILE A 508 37.69 -5.60 -8.43
N CYS A 509 38.63 -6.53 -8.24
CA CYS A 509 40.05 -6.23 -8.26
C CYS A 509 40.64 -6.56 -9.63
N ASP A 510 41.01 -5.51 -10.36
CA ASP A 510 41.42 -5.59 -11.76
C ASP A 510 42.82 -4.98 -11.94
N ASN A 511 43.68 -5.66 -12.70
CA ASN A 511 45.00 -5.16 -13.07
C ASN A 511 45.01 -4.47 -14.44
N GLY A 512 43.87 -4.48 -15.15
CA GLY A 512 43.73 -3.81 -16.46
C GLY A 512 44.57 -4.43 -17.57
N ALA A 513 45.04 -5.68 -17.42
CA ALA A 513 45.92 -6.33 -18.39
C ALA A 513 45.19 -7.07 -19.54
N GLY A 514 43.88 -7.30 -19.40
CA GLY A 514 43.05 -8.02 -20.38
C GLY A 514 42.59 -7.15 -21.55
N TYR A 515 42.11 -7.79 -22.63
CA TYR A 515 41.43 -7.09 -23.72
C TYR A 515 40.08 -6.55 -23.26
N CYS A 516 39.29 -7.40 -22.60
CA CYS A 516 38.16 -6.98 -21.79
C CYS A 516 38.61 -6.82 -20.33
N SER A 517 37.93 -5.92 -19.61
CA SER A 517 38.14 -5.76 -18.17
C SER A 517 37.76 -7.03 -17.40
N ASN A 518 38.26 -7.18 -16.17
CA ASN A 518 37.83 -8.30 -15.33
C ASN A 518 36.29 -8.22 -15.11
N PRO A 519 35.51 -9.24 -15.49
CA PRO A 519 34.06 -9.23 -15.34
C PRO A 519 33.59 -9.40 -13.88
N GLY A 520 34.52 -9.65 -12.94
CA GLY A 520 34.21 -9.73 -11.52
C GLY A 520 33.53 -11.03 -11.09
N ILE A 521 33.33 -11.17 -9.78
CA ILE A 521 32.63 -12.30 -9.16
C ILE A 521 31.49 -11.75 -8.30
N PRO A 522 30.27 -11.63 -8.84
CA PRO A 522 29.11 -11.19 -8.07
C PRO A 522 28.88 -12.08 -6.84
N ILE A 523 28.58 -11.46 -5.70
CA ILE A 523 28.54 -12.17 -4.41
C ILE A 523 27.52 -13.31 -4.45
N GLY A 524 27.95 -14.51 -4.01
CA GLY A 524 27.15 -15.74 -4.03
C GLY A 524 27.35 -16.60 -5.26
N THR A 525 27.95 -16.04 -6.32
CA THR A 525 28.36 -16.78 -7.52
C THR A 525 29.76 -17.37 -7.37
N ARG A 526 30.11 -18.30 -8.26
CA ARG A 526 31.48 -18.74 -8.54
C ARG A 526 31.76 -18.58 -10.03
N LYS A 527 32.87 -17.91 -10.37
CA LYS A 527 33.32 -17.71 -11.76
C LYS A 527 34.28 -18.82 -12.19
N VAL A 528 34.13 -19.30 -13.41
CA VAL A 528 35.05 -20.22 -14.08
C VAL A 528 35.57 -19.52 -15.34
N GLY A 529 36.88 -19.29 -15.39
CA GLY A 529 37.57 -18.52 -16.42
C GLY A 529 38.30 -17.32 -15.82
N SER A 530 39.59 -17.20 -16.14
CA SER A 530 40.50 -16.16 -15.65
C SER A 530 41.33 -15.50 -16.77
N GLN A 531 41.05 -15.85 -18.02
CA GLN A 531 41.61 -15.22 -19.20
C GLN A 531 40.56 -14.27 -19.79
N TYR A 532 40.96 -13.03 -20.08
CA TYR A 532 40.09 -11.95 -20.51
C TYR A 532 40.51 -11.40 -21.89
N ARG A 533 40.95 -12.28 -22.80
CA ARG A 533 41.29 -11.91 -24.17
C ARG A 533 40.03 -11.90 -25.02
N LEU A 534 40.13 -11.30 -26.21
CA LEU A 534 39.09 -11.35 -27.22
C LEU A 534 38.63 -12.80 -27.47
N GLU A 535 37.31 -13.02 -27.49
CA GLU A 535 36.62 -14.33 -27.62
C GLU A 535 36.73 -15.28 -26.42
N ASP A 536 37.48 -14.94 -25.35
CA ASP A 536 37.47 -15.77 -24.14
C ASP A 536 36.08 -15.70 -23.46
N SER A 537 35.64 -16.81 -22.85
CA SER A 537 34.38 -16.88 -22.10
C SER A 537 34.60 -17.17 -20.63
N VAL A 538 33.74 -16.58 -19.80
CA VAL A 538 33.58 -16.92 -18.38
C VAL A 538 32.20 -17.54 -18.12
N THR A 539 32.13 -18.47 -17.17
CA THR A 539 30.88 -19.13 -16.76
C THR A 539 30.65 -18.93 -15.27
N TYR A 540 29.40 -18.68 -14.88
CA TYR A 540 29.01 -18.43 -13.49
C TYR A 540 28.04 -19.48 -12.98
N HIS A 541 28.19 -19.83 -11.71
CA HIS A 541 27.32 -20.76 -11.03
C HIS A 541 26.90 -20.22 -9.67
N CYS A 542 25.62 -20.38 -9.32
CA CYS A 542 25.12 -20.07 -7.98
C CYS A 542 25.28 -21.25 -7.03
N SER A 543 25.34 -20.94 -5.75
CA SER A 543 25.37 -21.93 -4.68
C SER A 543 24.06 -22.73 -4.60
N ARG A 544 24.12 -23.95 -4.07
CA ARG A 544 22.93 -24.82 -3.95
C ARG A 544 21.80 -24.10 -3.21
N GLY A 545 20.60 -24.13 -3.78
CA GLY A 545 19.40 -23.47 -3.24
C GLY A 545 19.14 -22.07 -3.80
N LEU A 546 20.12 -21.42 -4.44
CA LEU A 546 19.95 -20.12 -5.09
C LEU A 546 19.80 -20.26 -6.60
N THR A 547 19.06 -19.34 -7.20
CA THR A 547 18.80 -19.29 -8.64
C THR A 547 19.66 -18.21 -9.30
N LEU A 548 20.27 -18.53 -10.45
CA LEU A 548 21.03 -17.54 -11.21
C LEU A 548 20.08 -16.64 -12.01
N ARG A 549 20.17 -15.33 -11.78
CA ARG A 549 19.60 -14.27 -12.59
C ARG A 549 20.70 -13.66 -13.47
N GLY A 550 20.38 -13.22 -14.69
CA GLY A 550 21.34 -12.70 -15.66
C GLY A 550 21.97 -13.80 -16.53
N SER A 551 23.23 -13.60 -16.91
CA SER A 551 23.92 -14.48 -17.86
C SER A 551 24.76 -15.55 -17.16
N GLN A 552 24.46 -16.82 -17.42
CA GLN A 552 25.29 -17.93 -16.94
C GLN A 552 26.68 -17.98 -17.61
N ARG A 553 26.80 -17.44 -18.82
CA ARG A 553 28.04 -17.38 -19.62
C ARG A 553 28.15 -16.00 -20.24
N ARG A 554 29.34 -15.41 -20.20
CA ARG A 554 29.68 -14.13 -20.85
C ARG A 554 30.95 -14.32 -21.68
N THR A 555 31.00 -13.71 -22.86
CA THR A 555 32.14 -13.79 -23.80
C THR A 555 32.67 -12.39 -24.08
N CYS A 556 33.99 -12.23 -24.09
CA CYS A 556 34.64 -10.96 -24.40
C CYS A 556 34.51 -10.65 -25.89
N GLN A 557 33.91 -9.50 -26.21
CA GLN A 557 33.59 -9.08 -27.58
C GLN A 557 34.67 -8.14 -28.16
N GLU A 558 34.66 -7.94 -29.47
CA GLU A 558 35.61 -7.07 -30.19
C GLU A 558 35.58 -5.61 -29.69
N GLY A 559 34.46 -5.13 -29.16
CA GLY A 559 34.35 -3.79 -28.56
C GLY A 559 35.01 -3.62 -27.18
N GLY A 560 35.64 -4.67 -26.62
CA GLY A 560 36.23 -4.62 -25.28
C GLY A 560 35.22 -4.78 -24.12
N SER A 561 33.95 -5.08 -24.45
CA SER A 561 32.85 -5.35 -23.52
C SER A 561 32.57 -6.85 -23.40
N TRP A 562 31.83 -7.24 -22.36
CA TRP A 562 31.38 -8.62 -22.16
C TRP A 562 29.95 -8.80 -22.65
N SER A 563 29.70 -9.86 -23.43
CA SER A 563 28.35 -10.21 -23.87
C SER A 563 27.41 -10.51 -22.68
N GLY A 564 26.11 -10.31 -22.88
CA GLY A 564 25.10 -10.57 -21.85
C GLY A 564 25.16 -9.56 -20.69
N THR A 565 24.34 -9.78 -19.67
CA THR A 565 24.32 -9.01 -18.41
C THR A 565 25.06 -9.69 -17.25
N GLU A 566 25.51 -8.93 -16.25
CA GLU A 566 26.14 -9.43 -15.01
C GLU A 566 25.21 -10.40 -14.26
N PRO A 567 25.70 -11.58 -13.81
CA PRO A 567 24.86 -12.52 -13.07
C PRO A 567 24.68 -12.12 -11.61
N SER A 568 23.57 -12.54 -11.01
CA SER A 568 23.35 -12.46 -9.57
C SER A 568 22.66 -13.72 -9.05
N CYS A 569 22.91 -14.08 -7.78
CA CYS A 569 22.23 -15.21 -7.15
C CYS A 569 21.03 -14.73 -6.36
N GLN A 570 19.85 -15.27 -6.71
CA GLN A 570 18.57 -14.92 -6.12
C GLN A 570 18.08 -16.06 -5.22
N ASP A 571 17.75 -15.71 -3.97
CA ASP A 571 17.01 -16.62 -3.07
C ASP A 571 15.50 -16.43 -3.25
N SER A 572 14.73 -17.37 -2.72
CA SER A 572 13.28 -17.41 -2.66
C SER A 572 12.66 -16.13 -2.08
N PHE A 573 13.25 -15.59 -1.01
CA PHE A 573 12.77 -14.38 -0.32
C PHE A 573 13.32 -13.07 -0.88
N MET A 574 14.27 -13.12 -1.82
CA MET A 574 14.80 -11.89 -2.43
C MET A 574 13.76 -11.25 -3.36
N TYR A 575 13.75 -9.92 -3.34
CA TYR A 575 12.92 -9.08 -4.19
C TYR A 575 13.66 -7.80 -4.56
N ASP A 576 13.27 -7.23 -5.70
CA ASP A 576 13.69 -5.91 -6.16
C ASP A 576 12.84 -4.84 -5.44
N THR A 577 13.48 -3.79 -4.93
CA THR A 577 12.73 -2.67 -4.35
C THR A 577 12.06 -1.85 -5.45
N PRO A 578 10.98 -1.10 -5.15
CA PRO A 578 10.36 -0.26 -6.15
C PRO A 578 11.33 0.70 -6.86
N GLN A 579 12.28 1.23 -6.09
CA GLN A 579 13.28 2.17 -6.58
C GLN A 579 14.24 1.50 -7.56
N GLU A 580 14.74 0.31 -7.21
CA GLU A 580 15.68 -0.46 -8.03
C GLU A 580 15.06 -0.82 -9.39
N VAL A 581 13.80 -1.27 -9.38
CA VAL A 581 13.09 -1.61 -10.62
C VAL A 581 12.87 -0.37 -11.48
N ALA A 582 12.42 0.74 -10.88
CA ALA A 582 12.13 1.97 -11.60
C ALA A 582 13.37 2.55 -12.29
N GLU A 583 14.48 2.64 -11.55
CA GLU A 583 15.76 3.16 -12.04
C GLU A 583 16.32 2.28 -13.16
N ALA A 584 16.37 0.96 -12.95
CA ALA A 584 16.96 0.05 -13.92
C ALA A 584 16.10 -0.11 -15.19
N PHE A 585 14.78 -0.22 -15.04
CA PHE A 585 13.87 -0.33 -16.19
C PHE A 585 13.90 0.95 -17.04
N LEU A 586 13.86 2.13 -16.42
CA LEU A 586 13.89 3.37 -17.16
C LEU A 586 15.23 3.67 -17.78
N SER A 587 16.35 3.45 -17.08
CA SER A 587 17.66 3.70 -17.66
C SER A 587 17.84 2.92 -18.96
N SER A 588 17.42 1.65 -18.97
CA SER A 588 17.39 0.80 -20.15
C SER A 588 16.39 1.32 -21.20
N LEU A 589 15.13 1.54 -20.82
CA LEU A 589 14.08 1.94 -21.79
C LEU A 589 14.36 3.32 -22.43
N THR A 590 14.90 4.27 -21.65
CA THR A 590 15.19 5.63 -22.13
C THR A 590 16.37 5.64 -23.09
N GLU A 591 17.42 4.85 -22.85
CA GLU A 591 18.49 4.63 -23.84
C GLU A 591 17.94 4.02 -25.14
N THR A 592 16.99 3.08 -25.04
CA THR A 592 16.27 2.54 -26.19
C THR A 592 15.44 3.60 -26.92
N ILE A 593 14.88 4.59 -26.21
CA ILE A 593 14.11 5.70 -26.80
C ILE A 593 15.04 6.73 -27.45
N GLU A 594 16.15 7.13 -26.79
CA GLU A 594 17.10 8.12 -27.30
C GLU A 594 17.82 7.64 -28.58
N GLY A 595 18.09 6.34 -28.70
CA GLY A 595 18.73 5.79 -29.91
C GLY A 595 17.81 5.72 -31.15
N VAL A 596 16.53 6.06 -31.03
CA VAL A 596 15.59 6.20 -32.16
C VAL A 596 15.91 7.44 -33.01
N ASP A 597 16.68 8.40 -32.46
CA ASP A 597 16.99 9.70 -33.06
C ASP A 597 18.29 9.74 -33.91
N ALA A 598 19.04 8.64 -34.01
CA ALA A 598 20.33 8.64 -34.72
C ALA A 598 20.21 8.08 -36.15
N GLU A 599 20.07 8.94 -37.17
CA GLU A 599 20.48 8.59 -38.54
C GLU A 599 21.96 8.92 -38.77
N ASP A 600 22.67 7.90 -39.26
CA ASP A 600 23.91 7.87 -40.04
C ASP A 600 25.15 8.70 -39.58
N GLY A 601 26.13 7.97 -39.04
CA GLY A 601 27.51 8.13 -39.51
C GLY A 601 28.62 8.51 -38.53
N HIS A 602 28.46 8.35 -37.21
CA HIS A 602 29.53 8.72 -36.27
C HIS A 602 29.93 7.57 -35.35
N GLY A 603 31.21 7.19 -35.42
CA GLY A 603 31.78 6.07 -34.68
C GLY A 603 31.81 6.30 -33.15
N PRO A 604 31.99 5.23 -32.36
CA PRO A 604 31.96 5.30 -30.91
C PRO A 604 33.20 6.04 -30.40
N GLY A 605 33.05 7.29 -29.95
CA GLY A 605 34.18 8.02 -29.37
C GLY A 605 33.99 9.50 -29.03
N GLU A 606 33.03 10.22 -29.61
CA GLU A 606 32.85 11.65 -29.29
C GLU A 606 31.68 11.90 -28.33
N GLN A 607 32.01 12.33 -27.11
CA GLN A 607 31.07 12.93 -26.16
C GLN A 607 30.53 14.27 -26.70
N GLN A 608 29.52 14.23 -27.58
CA GLN A 608 28.73 15.40 -27.91
C GLN A 608 27.41 15.47 -27.12
N LYS A 609 27.02 16.72 -26.88
CA LYS A 609 25.99 17.19 -25.95
C LYS A 609 24.65 16.51 -26.21
N ARG A 610 24.13 15.81 -25.20
CA ARG A 610 22.82 15.16 -25.17
C ARG A 610 21.70 16.20 -25.31
N LYS A 611 21.29 16.49 -26.54
CA LYS A 611 20.05 17.19 -26.88
C LYS A 611 19.13 16.12 -27.47
N ILE A 612 18.04 15.77 -26.76
CA ILE A 612 16.95 14.97 -27.34
C ILE A 612 16.36 15.83 -28.47
N VAL A 613 16.76 15.56 -29.70
CA VAL A 613 16.14 16.10 -30.91
C VAL A 613 15.36 14.95 -31.51
N LEU A 614 14.08 14.87 -31.13
CA LEU A 614 13.15 13.85 -31.60
C LEU A 614 13.05 13.93 -33.12
N ASP A 615 13.53 12.90 -33.83
CA ASP A 615 13.28 12.76 -35.27
C ASP A 615 11.88 12.16 -35.47
N PRO A 616 10.99 12.79 -36.26
CA PRO A 616 9.72 12.19 -36.68
C PRO A 616 9.84 10.85 -37.44
N SER A 617 11.04 10.42 -37.83
CA SER A 617 11.28 9.25 -38.70
C SER A 617 11.45 7.89 -37.98
N GLY A 618 11.80 7.88 -36.69
CA GLY A 618 12.08 6.65 -35.96
C GLY A 618 10.83 5.97 -35.36
N SER A 619 10.53 4.74 -35.79
CA SER A 619 9.36 3.97 -35.34
C SER A 619 9.67 3.06 -34.14
N MET A 620 8.83 3.10 -33.11
CA MET A 620 8.91 2.23 -31.93
C MET A 620 7.59 1.49 -31.72
N ASN A 621 7.67 0.18 -31.46
CA ASN A 621 6.52 -0.65 -31.10
C ASN A 621 6.65 -1.17 -29.66
N ILE A 622 5.59 -1.04 -28.85
CA ILE A 622 5.53 -1.54 -27.47
C ILE A 622 4.42 -2.59 -27.36
N TYR A 623 4.78 -3.82 -27.03
CA TYR A 623 3.85 -4.95 -26.86
C TYR A 623 3.63 -5.23 -25.38
N LEU A 624 2.44 -4.93 -24.88
CA LEU A 624 2.01 -5.17 -23.51
C LEU A 624 1.32 -6.53 -23.44
N VAL A 625 1.95 -7.50 -22.75
CA VAL A 625 1.48 -8.87 -22.61
C VAL A 625 1.19 -9.17 -21.15
N LEU A 626 -0.08 -9.32 -20.80
CA LEU A 626 -0.55 -9.49 -19.43
C LEU A 626 -1.13 -10.89 -19.20
N ASP A 627 -0.56 -11.61 -18.24
CA ASP A 627 -1.05 -12.92 -17.83
C ASP A 627 -2.33 -12.79 -16.98
N GLY A 628 -3.38 -13.49 -17.41
CA GLY A 628 -4.68 -13.56 -16.77
C GLY A 628 -5.05 -14.97 -16.31
N SER A 629 -4.06 -15.85 -16.12
CA SER A 629 -4.25 -17.18 -15.55
C SER A 629 -4.71 -17.14 -14.08
N ASP A 630 -5.24 -18.26 -13.60
CA ASP A 630 -5.71 -18.39 -12.20
C ASP A 630 -4.58 -18.19 -11.18
N SER A 631 -3.36 -18.52 -11.56
CA SER A 631 -2.19 -18.41 -10.69
C SER A 631 -1.81 -16.96 -10.34
N ILE A 632 -2.26 -15.98 -11.14
CA ILE A 632 -2.01 -14.54 -10.88
C ILE A 632 -2.94 -14.01 -9.80
N GLY A 633 -4.24 -14.30 -9.90
CA GLY A 633 -5.30 -13.78 -9.04
C GLY A 633 -5.72 -12.34 -9.36
N ALA A 634 -7.00 -12.02 -9.09
CA ALA A 634 -7.64 -10.77 -9.51
C ALA A 634 -6.98 -9.49 -8.96
N SER A 635 -6.49 -9.52 -7.71
CA SER A 635 -5.81 -8.38 -7.10
C SER A 635 -4.52 -8.03 -7.85
N ASN A 636 -3.69 -9.04 -8.12
CA ASN A 636 -2.42 -8.84 -8.80
C ASN A 636 -2.60 -8.47 -10.27
N PHE A 637 -3.59 -9.06 -10.94
CA PHE A 637 -3.96 -8.67 -12.29
C PHE A 637 -4.37 -7.19 -12.38
N THR A 638 -5.18 -6.72 -11.42
CA THR A 638 -5.62 -5.32 -11.37
C THR A 638 -4.46 -4.38 -11.08
N GLY A 639 -3.55 -4.76 -10.17
CA GLY A 639 -2.32 -3.99 -9.92
C GLY A 639 -1.41 -3.89 -11.15
N ALA A 640 -1.26 -4.98 -11.90
CA ALA A 640 -0.47 -5.04 -13.11
C ALA A 640 -1.04 -4.13 -14.20
N LYS A 641 -2.37 -4.13 -14.37
CA LYS A 641 -3.06 -3.16 -15.23
C LYS A 641 -2.76 -1.71 -14.87
N LYS A 642 -2.91 -1.32 -13.60
CA LYS A 642 -2.64 0.06 -13.15
C LYS A 642 -1.20 0.47 -13.43
N CYS A 643 -0.26 -0.44 -13.19
CA CYS A 643 1.15 -0.27 -13.49
C CYS A 643 1.38 0.02 -14.99
N LEU A 644 0.73 -0.73 -15.90
CA LEU A 644 0.79 -0.47 -17.34
C LEU A 644 0.15 0.86 -17.76
N VAL A 645 -0.96 1.28 -17.12
CA VAL A 645 -1.56 2.62 -17.37
C VAL A 645 -0.55 3.73 -17.05
N ASN A 646 0.09 3.66 -15.88
CA ASN A 646 1.10 4.63 -15.47
C ASN A 646 2.31 4.64 -16.41
N LEU A 647 2.73 3.46 -16.90
CA LEU A 647 3.79 3.35 -17.90
C LEU A 647 3.44 4.07 -19.21
N ILE A 648 2.25 3.80 -19.77
CA ILE A 648 1.79 4.43 -21.01
C ILE A 648 1.77 5.95 -20.86
N GLU A 649 1.27 6.44 -19.72
CA GLU A 649 1.23 7.87 -19.42
C GLU A 649 2.65 8.47 -19.32
N LYS A 650 3.59 7.73 -18.71
CA LYS A 650 4.98 8.15 -18.60
C LYS A 650 5.68 8.18 -19.96
N VAL A 651 5.54 7.15 -20.79
CA VAL A 651 6.10 7.13 -22.15
C VAL A 651 5.53 8.29 -22.97
N ALA A 652 4.23 8.54 -22.88
CA ALA A 652 3.60 9.68 -23.54
C ALA A 652 4.10 11.05 -23.01
N SER A 653 4.55 11.13 -21.75
CA SER A 653 5.09 12.38 -21.17
C SER A 653 6.42 12.82 -21.78
N TYR A 654 7.20 11.89 -22.34
CA TYR A 654 8.43 12.18 -23.07
C TYR A 654 8.19 12.75 -24.48
N GLY A 655 6.93 12.77 -24.94
CA GLY A 655 6.57 13.26 -26.28
C GLY A 655 6.74 12.22 -27.40
N VAL A 656 7.06 10.97 -27.05
CA VAL A 656 7.17 9.84 -27.99
C VAL A 656 5.79 9.26 -28.28
N LYS A 657 5.54 8.85 -29.52
CA LYS A 657 4.29 8.20 -29.97
C LYS A 657 4.56 6.78 -30.48
N PRO A 658 4.87 5.82 -29.59
CA PRO A 658 5.05 4.44 -30.01
C PRO A 658 3.72 3.82 -30.42
N ARG A 659 3.75 2.77 -31.25
CA ARG A 659 2.57 1.94 -31.55
C ARG A 659 2.46 0.83 -30.52
N TYR A 660 1.31 0.73 -29.86
CA TYR A 660 1.07 -0.27 -28.84
C TYR A 660 0.40 -1.53 -29.41
N GLY A 661 0.81 -2.69 -28.92
CA GLY A 661 0.06 -3.94 -29.01
C GLY A 661 -0.37 -4.36 -27.61
N LEU A 662 -1.64 -4.73 -27.41
CA LEU A 662 -2.17 -5.12 -26.10
C LEU A 662 -2.75 -6.53 -26.15
N VAL A 663 -2.17 -7.44 -25.38
CA VAL A 663 -2.55 -8.84 -25.32
C VAL A 663 -2.74 -9.25 -23.87
N THR A 664 -3.86 -9.87 -23.56
CA THR A 664 -4.04 -10.64 -22.32
C THR A 664 -4.11 -12.12 -22.65
N TYR A 665 -3.61 -13.01 -21.81
CA TYR A 665 -3.65 -14.44 -22.10
C TYR A 665 -3.93 -15.31 -20.88
N ALA A 666 -4.51 -16.47 -21.14
CA ALA A 666 -4.56 -17.60 -20.23
C ALA A 666 -4.36 -18.88 -21.06
N THR A 667 -5.37 -19.77 -21.19
CA THR A 667 -5.27 -20.91 -22.11
C THR A 667 -5.09 -20.44 -23.57
N TYR A 668 -5.70 -19.29 -23.91
CA TYR A 668 -5.62 -18.65 -25.23
C TYR A 668 -5.29 -17.16 -25.07
N PRO A 669 -4.58 -16.56 -26.04
CA PRO A 669 -4.39 -15.12 -26.08
C PRO A 669 -5.64 -14.41 -26.60
N LYS A 670 -5.94 -13.24 -26.02
CA LYS A 670 -6.94 -12.27 -26.47
C LYS A 670 -6.20 -10.97 -26.81
N ILE A 671 -6.25 -10.60 -28.09
CA ILE A 671 -5.64 -9.37 -28.61
C ILE A 671 -6.68 -8.26 -28.51
N TRP A 672 -6.34 -7.18 -27.82
CA TRP A 672 -7.18 -6.00 -27.64
C TRP A 672 -6.78 -4.85 -28.56
N VAL A 673 -5.47 -4.71 -28.79
CA VAL A 673 -4.91 -3.69 -29.69
C VAL A 673 -3.83 -4.33 -30.55
N LYS A 674 -3.83 -4.02 -31.85
CA LYS A 674 -2.76 -4.40 -32.78
C LYS A 674 -1.96 -3.17 -33.22
N VAL A 675 -0.64 -3.31 -33.33
CA VAL A 675 0.26 -2.23 -33.83
C VAL A 675 -0.03 -1.78 -35.27
N SER A 676 -0.80 -2.55 -36.03
CA SER A 676 -1.26 -2.21 -37.38
C SER A 676 -2.45 -1.24 -37.38
N GLU A 677 -3.17 -1.11 -36.26
CA GLU A 677 -4.32 -0.20 -36.15
C GLU A 677 -3.85 1.26 -36.08
N ALA A 678 -4.60 2.17 -36.70
CA ALA A 678 -4.26 3.60 -36.71
C ALA A 678 -4.21 4.19 -35.28
N ASP A 679 -5.13 3.77 -34.42
CA ASP A 679 -5.24 4.24 -33.04
C ASP A 679 -4.21 3.60 -32.09
N SER A 680 -3.39 2.65 -32.57
CA SER A 680 -2.35 2.01 -31.74
C SER A 680 -1.31 2.99 -31.22
N SER A 681 -1.14 4.15 -31.86
CA SER A 681 -0.24 5.22 -31.42
C SER A 681 -0.89 6.24 -30.45
N ASN A 682 -2.20 6.11 -30.19
CA ASN A 682 -2.94 7.00 -29.32
C ASN A 682 -2.96 6.46 -27.88
N ALA A 683 -2.07 7.00 -27.04
CA ALA A 683 -1.93 6.60 -25.65
C ALA A 683 -3.24 6.65 -24.83
N ASP A 684 -4.10 7.67 -25.06
CA ASP A 684 -5.39 7.80 -24.35
C ASP A 684 -6.37 6.67 -24.77
N TRP A 685 -6.38 6.32 -26.05
CA TRP A 685 -7.22 5.23 -26.58
C TRP A 685 -6.74 3.85 -26.08
N VAL A 686 -5.43 3.59 -26.11
CA VAL A 686 -4.85 2.34 -25.58
C VAL A 686 -5.11 2.21 -24.08
N THR A 687 -4.99 3.31 -23.33
CA THR A 687 -5.32 3.36 -21.89
C THR A 687 -6.79 3.03 -21.64
N LYS A 688 -7.71 3.54 -22.47
CA LYS A 688 -9.12 3.19 -22.41
C LYS A 688 -9.34 1.69 -22.63
N GLN A 689 -8.74 1.10 -23.66
CA GLN A 689 -8.83 -0.34 -23.93
C GLN A 689 -8.29 -1.15 -22.74
N LEU A 690 -7.13 -0.77 -22.19
CA LEU A 690 -6.55 -1.43 -21.02
C LEU A 690 -7.47 -1.37 -19.79
N ASN A 691 -8.16 -0.24 -19.56
CA ASN A 691 -9.09 -0.08 -18.44
C ASN A 691 -10.33 -0.97 -18.56
N GLU A 692 -10.82 -1.24 -19.78
CA GLU A 692 -11.98 -2.10 -20.05
C GLU A 692 -11.73 -3.59 -19.75
N ILE A 693 -10.47 -4.04 -19.78
CA ILE A 693 -10.08 -5.45 -19.55
C ILE A 693 -10.48 -5.92 -18.14
N ASN A 694 -11.17 -7.04 -18.03
CA ASN A 694 -11.47 -7.66 -16.72
C ASN A 694 -10.69 -8.97 -16.54
N TYR A 695 -10.28 -9.27 -15.30
CA TYR A 695 -9.71 -10.57 -14.94
C TYR A 695 -10.66 -11.72 -15.29
N GLU A 696 -11.96 -11.50 -15.14
CA GLU A 696 -13.00 -12.50 -15.41
C GLU A 696 -13.10 -12.90 -16.89
N ASP A 697 -12.51 -12.13 -17.80
CA ASP A 697 -12.51 -12.46 -19.24
C ASP A 697 -11.83 -13.79 -19.56
N HIS A 698 -10.97 -14.29 -18.67
CA HIS A 698 -10.23 -15.55 -18.82
C HIS A 698 -10.68 -16.66 -17.85
N LYS A 699 -11.65 -16.40 -16.96
CA LYS A 699 -12.00 -17.29 -15.82
C LYS A 699 -12.41 -18.72 -16.22
N LEU A 700 -13.01 -18.89 -17.40
CA LEU A 700 -13.48 -20.19 -17.90
C LEU A 700 -12.36 -21.05 -18.51
N LYS A 701 -11.21 -20.45 -18.83
CA LYS A 701 -10.07 -21.08 -19.52
C LYS A 701 -8.76 -20.53 -18.96
N SER A 702 -8.52 -20.83 -17.69
CA SER A 702 -7.51 -20.22 -16.84
C SER A 702 -6.11 -20.87 -16.88
N GLY A 703 -5.82 -21.70 -17.90
CA GLY A 703 -4.48 -22.25 -18.09
C GLY A 703 -3.44 -21.16 -18.41
N THR A 704 -2.16 -21.50 -18.49
CA THR A 704 -1.07 -20.53 -18.71
C THR A 704 -0.27 -20.90 -19.95
N ASN A 705 -0.65 -20.34 -21.11
CA ASN A 705 -0.03 -20.60 -22.41
C ASN A 705 0.78 -19.40 -22.93
N THR A 706 1.90 -19.11 -22.27
CA THR A 706 2.78 -17.98 -22.62
C THR A 706 3.34 -18.10 -24.04
N LYS A 707 3.58 -19.33 -24.54
CA LYS A 707 4.04 -19.55 -25.92
C LYS A 707 3.08 -18.93 -26.94
N LYS A 708 1.77 -19.22 -26.83
CA LYS A 708 0.76 -18.64 -27.74
C LYS A 708 0.64 -17.13 -27.59
N ALA A 709 0.85 -16.59 -26.40
CA ALA A 709 0.85 -15.14 -26.18
C ALA A 709 1.99 -14.46 -26.95
N LEU A 710 3.21 -15.01 -26.89
CA LEU A 710 4.34 -14.52 -27.67
C LEU A 710 4.16 -14.74 -29.18
N GLN A 711 3.50 -15.83 -29.61
CA GLN A 711 3.16 -16.03 -31.02
C GLN A 711 2.18 -14.96 -31.54
N ALA A 712 1.28 -14.46 -30.69
CA ALA A 712 0.43 -13.33 -31.05
C ALA A 712 1.26 -12.06 -31.28
N VAL A 713 2.29 -11.83 -30.46
CA VAL A 713 3.25 -10.73 -30.67
C VAL A 713 4.06 -10.92 -31.96
N TYR A 714 4.59 -12.12 -32.20
CA TYR A 714 5.28 -12.47 -33.45
C TYR A 714 4.41 -12.16 -34.67
N SER A 715 3.12 -12.53 -34.64
CA SER A 715 2.19 -12.25 -35.75
C SER A 715 1.95 -10.76 -36.01
N MET A 716 2.13 -9.90 -34.99
CA MET A 716 2.05 -8.44 -35.14
C MET A 716 3.35 -7.82 -35.68
N MET A 717 4.48 -8.53 -35.58
CA MET A 717 5.76 -8.12 -36.16
C MET A 717 5.93 -8.64 -37.60
N SER A 718 5.34 -9.80 -37.90
CA SER A 718 5.43 -10.43 -39.21
C SER A 718 4.70 -9.65 -40.30
N TRP A 719 5.16 -9.81 -41.53
CA TRP A 719 4.58 -9.22 -42.74
C TRP A 719 4.05 -10.34 -43.68
N PRO A 720 3.03 -10.05 -44.50
CA PRO A 720 2.28 -11.07 -45.26
C PRO A 720 3.01 -11.63 -46.50
N ASP A 721 3.95 -10.90 -47.08
CA ASP A 721 4.70 -11.30 -48.29
C ASP A 721 6.16 -11.62 -47.95
N ASP A 722 6.92 -12.31 -48.80
CA ASP A 722 8.36 -12.58 -48.55
C ASP A 722 9.26 -11.31 -48.55
N VAL A 723 8.68 -10.13 -48.77
CA VAL A 723 9.38 -8.85 -48.81
C VAL A 723 9.03 -8.03 -47.56
N PRO A 724 10.04 -7.69 -46.72
CA PRO A 724 9.84 -6.84 -45.55
C PRO A 724 9.37 -5.41 -45.93
N PRO A 725 8.52 -4.76 -45.12
CA PRO A 725 8.12 -3.37 -45.32
C PRO A 725 9.30 -2.39 -45.27
N GLU A 726 9.20 -1.28 -46.01
CA GLU A 726 10.21 -0.21 -45.93
C GLU A 726 10.34 0.31 -44.49
N GLY A 727 11.58 0.43 -44.00
CA GLY A 727 11.85 0.86 -42.61
C GLY A 727 11.70 -0.22 -41.53
N TRP A 728 11.44 -1.48 -41.87
CA TRP A 728 11.38 -2.59 -40.89
C TRP A 728 12.65 -2.66 -40.04
N ASN A 729 13.82 -2.45 -40.66
CA ASN A 729 15.12 -2.53 -40.01
C ASN A 729 15.47 -1.31 -39.14
N ARG A 730 14.62 -0.28 -39.15
CA ARG A 730 14.72 0.92 -38.31
C ARG A 730 13.78 0.86 -37.10
N THR A 731 12.77 -0.02 -37.13
CA THR A 731 11.78 -0.12 -36.06
C THR A 731 12.37 -0.81 -34.84
N ARG A 732 12.28 -0.16 -33.66
CA ARG A 732 12.64 -0.78 -32.38
C ARG A 732 11.42 -1.46 -31.76
N HIS A 733 11.61 -2.64 -31.20
CA HIS A 733 10.55 -3.47 -30.62
C HIS A 733 10.78 -3.68 -29.13
N VAL A 734 9.77 -3.36 -28.32
CA VAL A 734 9.82 -3.56 -26.86
C VAL A 734 8.67 -4.47 -26.44
N ILE A 735 8.98 -5.61 -25.83
CA ILE A 735 8.01 -6.55 -25.26
C ILE A 735 8.03 -6.38 -23.74
N ILE A 736 6.85 -6.14 -23.15
CA ILE A 736 6.66 -6.04 -21.71
C ILE A 736 5.70 -7.15 -21.29
N LEU A 737 6.25 -8.18 -20.65
CA LEU A 737 5.51 -9.37 -20.19
C LEU A 737 5.33 -9.32 -18.67
N MET A 738 4.10 -9.41 -18.20
CA MET A 738 3.75 -9.53 -16.77
C MET A 738 3.17 -10.92 -16.51
N THR A 739 3.91 -11.77 -15.80
CA THR A 739 3.57 -13.19 -15.54
C THR A 739 4.27 -13.71 -14.28
N ASP A 740 3.77 -14.80 -13.70
CA ASP A 740 4.45 -15.55 -12.64
C ASP A 740 5.53 -16.50 -13.18
N GLY A 741 5.60 -16.70 -14.50
CA GLY A 741 6.52 -17.61 -15.16
C GLY A 741 6.13 -19.09 -15.03
N LEU A 742 4.92 -19.41 -14.54
CA LEU A 742 4.42 -20.77 -14.33
C LEU A 742 3.62 -21.28 -15.54
N HIS A 743 4.21 -21.18 -16.74
CA HIS A 743 3.59 -21.70 -17.95
C HIS A 743 3.42 -23.23 -17.87
N ASN A 744 2.20 -23.71 -18.18
CA ASN A 744 1.83 -25.12 -18.10
C ASN A 744 1.21 -25.65 -19.40
N MET A 745 1.13 -24.81 -20.44
CA MET A 745 0.61 -25.15 -21.75
C MET A 745 1.50 -24.57 -22.86
N GLY A 746 1.50 -25.21 -24.04
CA GLY A 746 2.19 -24.70 -25.24
C GLY A 746 3.65 -25.11 -25.39
N GLY A 747 4.31 -25.58 -24.32
CA GLY A 747 5.74 -25.89 -24.31
C GLY A 747 6.60 -24.67 -24.01
N ASP A 748 7.89 -24.73 -24.34
CA ASP A 748 8.86 -23.68 -24.00
C ASP A 748 8.61 -22.39 -24.81
N PRO A 749 8.28 -21.25 -24.15
CA PRO A 749 8.06 -19.98 -24.83
C PRO A 749 9.34 -19.34 -25.40
N ILE A 750 10.53 -19.76 -24.96
CA ILE A 750 11.83 -19.22 -25.46
C ILE A 750 11.96 -19.45 -26.97
N THR A 751 11.44 -20.58 -27.47
CA THR A 751 11.43 -20.89 -28.91
C THR A 751 10.83 -19.78 -29.78
N VAL A 752 9.85 -19.04 -29.25
CA VAL A 752 9.21 -17.93 -29.97
C VAL A 752 10.06 -16.66 -29.91
N ILE A 753 10.83 -16.45 -28.83
CA ILE A 753 11.80 -15.35 -28.77
C ILE A 753 12.89 -15.56 -29.82
N ASP A 754 13.37 -16.79 -30.00
CA ASP A 754 14.32 -17.13 -31.06
C ASP A 754 13.71 -16.88 -32.46
N GLU A 755 12.46 -17.29 -32.68
CA GLU A 755 11.72 -16.98 -33.93
C GLU A 755 11.59 -15.46 -34.18
N ILE A 756 11.30 -14.66 -33.14
CA ILE A 756 11.24 -13.19 -33.23
C ILE A 756 12.62 -12.60 -33.59
N ARG A 757 13.69 -13.08 -32.95
CA ARG A 757 15.05 -12.64 -33.26
C ARG A 757 15.44 -12.98 -34.69
N ASP A 758 15.03 -14.14 -35.19
CA ASP A 758 15.25 -14.58 -36.56
C ASP A 758 14.51 -13.69 -37.56
N LEU A 759 13.23 -13.37 -37.28
CA LEU A 759 12.41 -12.45 -38.09
C LEU A 759 13.04 -11.05 -38.18
N LEU A 760 13.58 -10.54 -37.06
CA LEU A 760 14.18 -9.20 -36.98
C LEU A 760 15.67 -9.16 -37.35
N TYR A 761 16.23 -10.30 -37.77
CA TYR A 761 17.64 -10.48 -38.13
C TYR A 761 18.63 -10.09 -37.02
N ILE A 762 18.30 -10.39 -35.76
CA ILE A 762 19.08 -10.03 -34.57
C ILE A 762 20.06 -11.15 -34.22
N GLY A 763 21.32 -10.80 -33.98
CA GLY A 763 22.39 -11.74 -33.62
C GLY A 763 22.82 -12.67 -34.76
N LYS A 764 22.43 -12.37 -36.01
CA LYS A 764 22.77 -13.16 -37.20
C LYS A 764 24.03 -12.68 -37.91
N ASP A 765 24.28 -11.36 -37.90
CA ASP A 765 25.50 -10.75 -38.44
C ASP A 765 26.40 -10.26 -37.30
N ARG A 766 27.66 -10.70 -37.29
CA ARG A 766 28.65 -10.25 -36.30
C ARG A 766 29.04 -8.78 -36.47
N LYS A 767 28.99 -8.25 -37.70
CA LYS A 767 29.29 -6.84 -37.99
C LYS A 767 28.15 -5.90 -37.61
N ASN A 768 26.92 -6.40 -37.65
CA ASN A 768 25.73 -5.68 -37.23
C ASN A 768 24.82 -6.60 -36.38
N PRO A 769 25.09 -6.73 -35.07
CA PRO A 769 24.33 -7.63 -34.19
C PRO A 769 22.86 -7.24 -34.01
N ARG A 770 22.50 -5.96 -34.22
CA ARG A 770 21.12 -5.43 -34.10
C ARG A 770 20.42 -5.69 -32.74
N GLU A 771 21.17 -5.90 -31.66
CA GLU A 771 20.59 -6.18 -30.34
C GLU A 771 19.75 -5.01 -29.79
N ASP A 772 20.02 -3.78 -30.22
CA ASP A 772 19.28 -2.56 -29.79
C ASP A 772 17.87 -2.46 -30.37
N TYR A 773 17.49 -3.35 -31.32
CA TYR A 773 16.18 -3.34 -31.97
C TYR A 773 15.15 -4.22 -31.27
N LEU A 774 15.54 -4.98 -30.24
CA LEU A 774 14.62 -5.79 -29.43
C LEU A 774 14.97 -5.71 -27.95
N ASP A 775 13.99 -5.32 -27.14
CA ASP A 775 14.04 -5.40 -25.68
C ASP A 775 12.88 -6.23 -25.16
N VAL A 776 13.17 -7.20 -24.28
CA VAL A 776 12.16 -8.07 -23.65
C VAL A 776 12.25 -7.92 -22.15
N TYR A 777 11.32 -7.17 -21.57
CA TYR A 777 11.18 -6.98 -20.14
C TYR A 777 10.16 -7.95 -19.56
N VAL A 778 10.51 -8.59 -18.43
CA VAL A 778 9.64 -9.54 -17.74
C VAL A 778 9.48 -9.16 -16.27
N PHE A 779 8.25 -8.87 -15.88
CA PHE A 779 7.87 -8.55 -14.51
C PHE A 779 7.18 -9.75 -13.88
N GLY A 780 7.76 -10.25 -12.80
CA GLY A 780 7.22 -11.30 -11.96
C GLY A 780 5.99 -10.81 -11.19
N VAL A 781 4.80 -11.27 -11.57
CA VAL A 781 3.52 -10.92 -10.96
C VAL A 781 2.84 -12.17 -10.46
N GLY A 782 2.25 -12.14 -9.26
CA GLY A 782 1.57 -13.28 -8.65
C GLY A 782 2.19 -13.70 -7.31
N PRO A 783 1.50 -14.57 -6.55
CA PRO A 783 1.95 -15.00 -5.22
C PRO A 783 3.21 -15.88 -5.27
N LEU A 784 3.43 -16.61 -6.37
CA LEU A 784 4.56 -17.52 -6.53
C LEU A 784 5.21 -17.32 -7.91
N VAL A 785 6.37 -16.68 -7.94
CA VAL A 785 7.08 -16.37 -9.19
C VAL A 785 8.23 -17.34 -9.43
N ASN A 786 8.27 -17.97 -10.60
CA ASN A 786 9.38 -18.81 -11.05
C ASN A 786 10.48 -17.96 -11.69
N GLN A 787 11.53 -17.65 -10.91
CA GLN A 787 12.64 -16.79 -11.34
C GLN A 787 13.45 -17.37 -12.51
N VAL A 788 13.56 -18.70 -12.64
CA VAL A 788 14.30 -19.34 -13.75
C VAL A 788 13.62 -19.00 -15.08
N ASN A 789 12.30 -19.18 -15.13
CA ASN A 789 11.54 -19.02 -16.36
C ASN A 789 11.47 -17.56 -16.81
N ILE A 790 11.20 -16.61 -15.89
CA ILE A 790 11.16 -15.19 -16.25
C ILE A 790 12.55 -14.66 -16.68
N ASN A 791 13.63 -15.15 -16.08
CA ASN A 791 15.00 -14.79 -16.46
C ASN A 791 15.42 -15.38 -17.81
N ALA A 792 14.84 -16.51 -18.20
CA ALA A 792 15.13 -17.13 -19.48
C ALA A 792 14.48 -16.38 -20.66
N LEU A 793 13.33 -15.73 -20.43
CA LEU A 793 12.62 -14.93 -21.42
C LEU A 793 13.16 -13.50 -21.56
N ALA A 794 13.62 -12.90 -20.45
CA ALA A 794 14.09 -11.52 -20.44
C ALA A 794 15.39 -11.35 -21.27
N SER A 795 15.56 -10.16 -21.85
CA SER A 795 16.79 -9.79 -22.56
C SER A 795 18.00 -9.75 -21.62
N LYS A 796 19.19 -9.94 -22.19
CA LYS A 796 20.46 -9.95 -21.46
C LYS A 796 21.44 -9.00 -22.16
N LYS A 797 21.38 -7.72 -21.80
CA LYS A 797 22.27 -6.67 -22.31
C LYS A 797 23.23 -6.21 -21.21
N ASP A 798 24.43 -5.82 -21.60
CA ASP A 798 25.45 -5.43 -20.62
C ASP A 798 25.01 -4.16 -19.88
N ASN A 799 25.22 -4.13 -18.56
CA ASN A 799 24.79 -3.04 -17.66
C ASN A 799 23.28 -2.72 -17.63
N GLU A 800 22.44 -3.54 -18.24
CA GLU A 800 20.99 -3.39 -18.20
C GLU A 800 20.31 -4.53 -17.43
N GLN A 801 19.12 -4.25 -16.90
CA GLN A 801 18.27 -5.22 -16.22
C GLN A 801 16.91 -5.30 -16.91
N HIS A 802 16.51 -6.51 -17.30
CA HIS A 802 15.23 -6.75 -17.97
C HIS A 802 14.29 -7.70 -17.21
N VAL A 803 14.73 -8.20 -16.05
CA VAL A 803 13.94 -9.10 -15.20
C VAL A 803 13.75 -8.50 -13.82
N PHE A 804 12.49 -8.44 -13.39
CA PHE A 804 12.11 -7.79 -12.13
C PHE A 804 11.16 -8.68 -11.33
N LYS A 805 11.38 -8.79 -10.03
CA LYS A 805 10.50 -9.48 -9.07
C LYS A 805 10.25 -8.53 -7.90
N VAL A 806 9.09 -7.89 -7.90
CA VAL A 806 8.65 -7.03 -6.79
C VAL A 806 8.07 -7.87 -5.65
N LYS A 807 8.09 -7.32 -4.44
CA LYS A 807 7.59 -7.99 -3.23
C LYS A 807 6.07 -8.18 -3.25
N ASP A 808 5.36 -7.15 -3.66
CA ASP A 808 3.91 -7.08 -3.77
C ASP A 808 3.51 -6.05 -4.83
N MET A 809 2.22 -5.97 -5.13
CA MET A 809 1.70 -5.12 -6.20
C MET A 809 1.48 -3.66 -5.79
N GLU A 810 1.36 -3.37 -4.49
CA GLU A 810 1.38 -1.99 -3.98
C GLU A 810 2.75 -1.36 -4.25
N ASN A 811 3.81 -2.15 -4.07
CA ASN A 811 5.18 -1.78 -4.42
C ASN A 811 5.39 -1.60 -5.92
N LEU A 812 4.70 -2.35 -6.80
CA LEU A 812 4.76 -2.14 -8.25
C LEU A 812 4.06 -0.86 -8.69
N GLU A 813 2.95 -0.47 -8.06
CA GLU A 813 2.34 0.84 -8.31
C GLU A 813 3.32 1.96 -7.94
N ASP A 814 4.01 1.82 -6.81
CA ASP A 814 5.11 2.70 -6.38
C ASP A 814 6.30 2.67 -7.36
N VAL A 815 6.65 1.53 -8.01
CA VAL A 815 7.69 1.48 -9.06
C VAL A 815 7.38 2.50 -10.14
N PHE A 816 6.17 2.49 -10.68
CA PHE A 816 5.84 3.32 -11.84
C PHE A 816 5.53 4.78 -11.45
N TYR A 817 5.17 5.05 -10.19
CA TYR A 817 5.25 6.41 -9.65
C TYR A 817 6.68 6.89 -9.44
N GLN A 818 7.62 6.00 -9.11
CA GLN A 818 9.05 6.29 -8.96
C GLN A 818 9.79 6.34 -10.29
N MET A 819 9.21 5.74 -11.34
CA MET A 819 9.62 5.89 -12.74
C MET A 819 9.37 7.30 -13.29
N ILE A 820 9.20 8.29 -12.42
CA ILE A 820 9.38 9.69 -12.76
C ILE A 820 10.85 10.03 -12.51
N ASP A 821 11.79 9.27 -13.07
CA ASP A 821 13.19 9.69 -13.13
C ASP A 821 13.45 10.37 -14.47
N GLU A 822 14.05 11.53 -14.40
CA GLU A 822 13.97 12.61 -15.39
C GLU A 822 15.38 13.17 -15.67
N SER A 823 16.43 12.40 -15.38
CA SER A 823 17.84 12.78 -15.54
C SER A 823 18.23 13.01 -17.01
N GLN A 824 17.55 12.37 -17.95
CA GLN A 824 17.77 12.54 -19.40
C GLN A 824 16.88 13.63 -20.03
N SER A 825 15.83 14.07 -19.34
CA SER A 825 14.86 15.06 -19.82
C SER A 825 14.91 16.41 -19.08
N LEU A 826 16.07 16.73 -18.50
CA LEU A 826 16.30 17.91 -17.64
C LEU A 826 15.90 19.26 -18.25
N SER A 827 15.86 19.37 -19.59
CA SER A 827 15.42 20.58 -20.31
C SER A 827 13.90 20.68 -20.51
N LEU A 828 13.13 19.62 -20.26
CA LEU A 828 11.67 19.67 -20.34
C LEU A 828 11.12 20.55 -19.22
N CYS A 829 10.40 21.59 -19.61
CA CYS A 829 9.76 22.51 -18.68
C CYS A 829 8.67 21.82 -17.84
N GLY A 830 8.37 22.30 -16.63
CA GLY A 830 7.20 21.86 -15.88
C GLY A 830 7.18 20.37 -15.50
N MET A 831 8.35 19.75 -15.38
CA MET A 831 8.55 18.39 -14.88
C MET A 831 8.88 18.42 -13.38
N VAL A 832 8.44 17.41 -12.63
CA VAL A 832 8.57 17.37 -11.16
C VAL A 832 8.89 15.97 -10.68
N TRP A 833 9.81 15.88 -9.72
CA TRP A 833 10.09 14.66 -8.99
C TRP A 833 9.18 14.51 -7.76
N GLU A 834 8.11 13.71 -7.87
CA GLU A 834 7.09 13.56 -6.81
C GLU A 834 7.41 12.51 -5.71
N HIS A 835 8.63 11.98 -5.70
CA HIS A 835 9.06 10.93 -4.80
C HIS A 835 8.82 11.23 -3.30
N ARG A 836 8.57 10.20 -2.49
CA ARG A 836 8.31 10.34 -1.03
C ARG A 836 9.51 10.90 -0.24
N LYS A 837 10.74 10.69 -0.73
CA LYS A 837 11.98 11.31 -0.20
C LYS A 837 12.32 12.67 -0.84
N GLY A 838 11.51 13.17 -1.78
CA GLY A 838 11.69 14.46 -2.43
C GLY A 838 11.66 15.61 -1.43
N THR A 839 12.69 16.46 -1.47
CA THR A 839 12.67 17.72 -0.74
C THR A 839 11.69 18.69 -1.37
N ASP A 840 11.40 19.78 -0.68
CA ASP A 840 10.56 20.86 -1.18
C ASP A 840 10.96 21.36 -2.57
N TYR A 841 12.26 21.42 -2.88
CA TYR A 841 12.76 21.87 -4.18
C TYR A 841 12.71 20.79 -5.27
N HIS A 842 12.62 19.50 -4.90
CA HIS A 842 12.33 18.44 -5.88
C HIS A 842 10.88 18.53 -6.37
N LYS A 843 9.97 18.90 -5.46
CA LYS A 843 8.55 19.06 -5.75
C LYS A 843 8.24 20.37 -6.48
N GLN A 844 9.08 21.39 -6.36
CA GLN A 844 8.92 22.67 -7.05
C GLN A 844 10.26 23.17 -7.62
N PRO A 845 10.82 22.49 -8.63
CA PRO A 845 12.18 22.77 -9.10
C PRO A 845 12.33 24.11 -9.84
N TRP A 846 11.23 24.73 -10.24
CA TRP A 846 11.24 26.09 -10.80
C TRP A 846 11.25 27.18 -9.72
N GLN A 847 11.01 26.84 -8.45
CA GLN A 847 10.80 27.86 -7.42
C GLN A 847 12.09 28.64 -7.15
N ALA A 848 12.01 29.97 -7.30
CA ALA A 848 13.06 30.90 -6.95
C ALA A 848 12.64 31.77 -5.76
N LYS A 849 13.53 31.95 -4.80
CA LYS A 849 13.38 32.89 -3.69
C LYS A 849 14.20 34.14 -3.97
N ILE A 850 13.57 35.29 -3.86
CA ILE A 850 14.17 36.59 -4.18
C ILE A 850 14.19 37.44 -2.91
N SER A 851 15.35 38.01 -2.62
CA SER A 851 15.61 38.83 -1.44
C SER A 851 16.21 40.16 -1.85
N VAL A 852 15.62 41.26 -1.39
CA VAL A 852 16.11 42.62 -1.67
C VAL A 852 16.44 43.32 -0.36
N ILE A 853 17.69 43.76 -0.22
CA ILE A 853 18.19 44.39 1.01
C ILE A 853 18.23 45.90 0.83
N ARG A 854 17.31 46.63 1.50
CA ARG A 854 17.24 48.10 1.45
C ARG A 854 17.73 48.70 2.78
N PRO A 855 18.83 49.49 2.80
CA PRO A 855 19.46 49.98 4.02
C PRO A 855 18.52 50.69 5.03
N SER A 856 17.50 51.39 4.53
CA SER A 856 16.59 52.21 5.34
C SER A 856 15.15 51.68 5.41
N LYS A 857 14.80 50.66 4.61
CA LYS A 857 13.42 50.12 4.48
C LYS A 857 13.29 48.67 4.95
N GLY A 858 14.41 48.00 5.26
CA GLY A 858 14.41 46.61 5.69
C GLY A 858 14.60 45.63 4.52
N HIS A 859 14.15 44.39 4.75
CA HIS A 859 14.34 43.28 3.82
C HIS A 859 13.02 42.96 3.12
N GLU A 860 12.99 43.04 1.80
CA GLU A 860 11.85 42.60 0.98
C GLU A 860 12.06 41.13 0.57
N SER A 861 11.00 40.32 0.63
CA SER A 861 11.04 38.91 0.23
C SER A 861 9.95 38.66 -0.78
N CYS A 862 10.34 38.18 -1.96
CA CYS A 862 9.44 37.76 -3.03
C CYS A 862 9.80 36.34 -3.50
N MET A 863 8.93 35.78 -4.32
CA MET A 863 9.17 34.54 -5.05
C MET A 863 9.27 34.82 -6.56
N GLY A 864 9.73 33.82 -7.29
CA GLY A 864 9.76 33.82 -8.75
C GLY A 864 9.79 32.39 -9.29
N ALA A 865 9.80 32.27 -10.61
CA ALA A 865 9.92 31.00 -11.30
C ALA A 865 11.06 31.02 -12.32
N VAL A 866 11.89 29.99 -12.32
CA VAL A 866 12.88 29.74 -13.37
C VAL A 866 12.13 29.44 -14.67
N VAL A 867 12.38 30.22 -15.72
CA VAL A 867 11.75 30.06 -17.05
C VAL A 867 12.75 29.66 -18.13
N SER A 868 14.04 29.94 -17.90
CA SER A 868 15.14 29.50 -18.75
C SER A 868 16.44 29.35 -17.94
N GLU A 869 17.55 29.07 -18.62
CA GLU A 869 18.84 28.90 -17.97
C GLU A 869 19.41 30.23 -17.43
N TYR A 870 18.97 31.37 -17.96
CA TYR A 870 19.37 32.70 -17.49
C TYR A 870 18.26 33.48 -16.78
N PHE A 871 16.98 33.16 -17.03
CA PHE A 871 15.90 34.04 -16.61
C PHE A 871 15.01 33.46 -15.51
N VAL A 872 14.69 34.33 -14.54
CA VAL A 872 13.67 34.11 -13.51
C VAL A 872 12.55 35.14 -13.72
N LEU A 873 11.32 34.68 -13.86
CA LEU A 873 10.12 35.51 -13.98
C LEU A 873 9.53 35.77 -12.59
N THR A 874 9.19 37.03 -12.29
CA THR A 874 8.62 37.46 -11.01
C THR A 874 7.76 38.73 -11.19
N ALA A 875 7.24 39.30 -10.10
CA ALA A 875 6.50 40.56 -10.10
C ALA A 875 7.44 41.77 -10.14
N ALA A 876 6.98 42.86 -10.75
CA ALA A 876 7.76 44.10 -10.88
C ALA A 876 7.83 44.88 -9.56
N HIS A 877 6.76 44.91 -8.77
CA HIS A 877 6.69 45.68 -7.52
C HIS A 877 7.65 45.21 -6.42
N CYS A 878 8.23 44.01 -6.58
CA CYS A 878 9.29 43.52 -5.70
C CYS A 878 10.54 44.44 -5.75
N PHE A 879 10.73 45.18 -6.84
CA PHE A 879 11.87 46.05 -7.07
C PHE A 879 11.44 47.50 -7.31
N THR A 880 12.38 48.42 -7.11
CA THR A 880 12.28 49.80 -7.57
C THR A 880 13.47 50.16 -8.47
N VAL A 881 13.36 51.26 -9.21
CA VAL A 881 14.47 51.77 -10.05
C VAL A 881 15.70 52.17 -9.21
N ASP A 882 15.52 52.40 -7.91
CA ASP A 882 16.59 52.74 -6.98
C ASP A 882 17.35 51.51 -6.48
N ASP A 883 16.72 50.32 -6.53
CA ASP A 883 17.35 49.08 -6.09
C ASP A 883 18.49 48.71 -7.05
N LYS A 884 19.69 48.54 -6.50
CA LYS A 884 20.88 48.16 -7.27
C LYS A 884 21.00 46.65 -7.37
N GLU A 885 21.63 46.16 -8.42
CA GLU A 885 21.75 44.73 -8.74
C GLU A 885 22.43 43.96 -7.59
N HIS A 886 23.43 44.56 -6.94
CA HIS A 886 24.14 43.94 -5.82
C HIS A 886 23.28 43.76 -4.55
N SER A 887 22.20 44.54 -4.43
CA SER A 887 21.24 44.48 -3.31
C SER A 887 20.16 43.40 -3.50
N ILE A 888 20.08 42.82 -4.70
CA ILE A 888 19.11 41.79 -5.07
C ILE A 888 19.83 40.43 -5.08
N LYS A 889 19.25 39.46 -4.38
CA LYS A 889 19.76 38.09 -4.25
C LYS A 889 18.69 37.10 -4.69
N VAL A 890 19.09 36.12 -5.50
CA VAL A 890 18.20 35.06 -5.99
C VAL A 890 18.74 33.71 -5.53
N SER A 891 17.90 32.88 -4.91
CA SER A 891 18.23 31.51 -4.51
C SER A 891 17.26 30.53 -5.19
N VAL A 892 17.81 29.43 -5.72
CA VAL A 892 17.07 28.36 -6.40
C VAL A 892 17.55 27.00 -5.87
N GLY A 893 16.72 25.96 -6.01
CA GLY A 893 17.11 24.58 -5.67
C GLY A 893 17.39 24.30 -4.19
N GLY A 894 17.14 25.26 -3.30
CA GLY A 894 17.42 25.14 -1.86
C GLY A 894 18.88 25.30 -1.49
N GLU A 895 19.69 25.83 -2.40
CA GLU A 895 21.10 26.10 -2.14
C GLU A 895 21.27 27.27 -1.16
N LYS A 896 22.25 27.16 -0.26
CA LYS A 896 22.61 28.26 0.66
C LYS A 896 23.28 29.44 -0.05
N ARG A 897 23.70 29.26 -1.30
CA ARG A 897 24.42 30.28 -2.06
C ARG A 897 23.43 31.11 -2.87
N ASP A 898 23.47 32.41 -2.65
CA ASP A 898 22.73 33.36 -3.48
C ASP A 898 23.44 33.55 -4.83
N LEU A 899 22.64 33.61 -5.89
CA LEU A 899 23.07 33.90 -7.25
C LEU A 899 23.11 35.41 -7.49
N GLU A 900 24.13 35.84 -8.22
CA GLU A 900 24.26 37.21 -8.70
C GLU A 900 23.40 37.42 -9.95
N ILE A 901 22.77 38.60 -10.02
CA ILE A 901 21.97 39.02 -11.18
C ILE A 901 22.79 39.97 -12.06
N GLU A 902 22.48 39.98 -13.36
CA GLU A 902 23.02 40.91 -14.34
C GLU A 902 22.14 42.17 -14.43
N VAL A 903 20.81 41.99 -14.55
CA VAL A 903 19.85 43.09 -14.71
C VAL A 903 18.43 42.64 -14.38
N VAL A 904 17.58 43.57 -13.93
CA VAL A 904 16.12 43.39 -13.83
C VAL A 904 15.44 44.12 -14.99
N LEU A 905 14.65 43.39 -15.77
CA LEU A 905 13.89 43.90 -16.91
C LEU A 905 12.43 44.05 -16.51
N PHE A 906 11.99 45.29 -16.30
CA PHE A 906 10.59 45.61 -16.04
C PHE A 906 9.77 45.56 -17.34
N HIS A 907 8.50 45.19 -17.25
CA HIS A 907 7.58 45.41 -18.37
C HIS A 907 7.49 46.92 -18.68
N PRO A 908 7.56 47.35 -19.96
CA PRO A 908 7.64 48.77 -20.32
C PRO A 908 6.41 49.59 -19.89
N ASN A 909 5.26 48.95 -19.78
CA ASN A 909 4.01 49.58 -19.32
C ASN A 909 3.81 49.56 -17.80
N TYR A 910 4.73 48.96 -17.03
CA TYR A 910 4.62 48.93 -15.58
C TYR A 910 4.85 50.33 -14.99
N ASN A 911 3.87 50.84 -14.25
CA ASN A 911 3.99 52.09 -13.52
C ASN A 911 3.10 52.11 -12.28
N ILE A 912 3.68 51.76 -11.12
CA ILE A 912 2.96 51.68 -9.84
C ILE A 912 2.34 53.01 -9.40
N ASN A 913 2.87 54.15 -9.84
CA ASN A 913 2.36 55.48 -9.50
C ASN A 913 1.48 56.07 -10.61
N GLY A 914 1.18 55.32 -11.67
CA GLY A 914 0.55 55.83 -12.90
C GLY A 914 -0.84 56.43 -12.71
N LYS A 915 -1.53 56.09 -11.61
CA LYS A 915 -2.87 56.62 -11.27
C LYS A 915 -2.93 57.37 -9.94
N LYS A 916 -1.78 57.80 -9.41
CA LYS A 916 -1.72 58.51 -8.12
C LYS A 916 -2.53 59.81 -8.11
N GLU A 917 -2.55 60.54 -9.23
CA GLU A 917 -3.35 61.76 -9.40
C GLU A 917 -4.87 61.49 -9.37
N ALA A 918 -5.30 60.31 -9.79
CA ALA A 918 -6.69 59.85 -9.71
C ALA A 918 -7.08 59.32 -8.32
N GLY A 919 -6.17 59.44 -7.33
CA GLY A 919 -6.40 58.98 -5.97
C GLY A 919 -6.17 57.48 -5.76
N ILE A 920 -5.55 56.79 -6.72
CA ILE A 920 -5.20 55.36 -6.63
C ILE A 920 -3.72 55.26 -6.19
N PRO A 921 -3.42 54.84 -4.94
CA PRO A 921 -2.07 54.91 -4.39
C PRO A 921 -1.06 54.02 -5.11
N GLU A 922 -1.48 52.82 -5.50
CA GLU A 922 -0.65 51.80 -6.15
C GLU A 922 -1.43 51.26 -7.34
N PHE A 923 -0.79 51.11 -8.50
CA PHE A 923 -1.41 50.64 -9.73
C PHE A 923 -0.61 49.46 -10.31
N TYR A 924 -1.07 48.24 -10.07
CA TYR A 924 -0.36 46.99 -10.36
C TYR A 924 -0.52 46.49 -11.81
N ASP A 925 -0.91 47.34 -12.75
CA ASP A 925 -1.03 46.91 -14.15
C ASP A 925 0.35 46.57 -14.72
N TYR A 926 0.42 45.48 -15.51
CA TYR A 926 1.66 44.93 -16.05
C TYR A 926 2.75 44.63 -14.99
N ASP A 927 2.36 44.22 -13.79
CA ASP A 927 3.26 43.89 -12.68
C ASP A 927 4.05 42.59 -12.90
N VAL A 928 4.94 42.59 -13.89
CA VAL A 928 5.86 41.50 -14.22
C VAL A 928 7.25 42.03 -14.55
N ALA A 929 8.27 41.28 -14.12
CA ALA A 929 9.67 41.55 -14.40
C ALA A 929 10.45 40.25 -14.63
N LEU A 930 11.49 40.34 -15.47
CA LEU A 930 12.43 39.26 -15.74
C LEU A 930 13.78 39.61 -15.11
N ILE A 931 14.31 38.72 -14.28
CA ILE A 931 15.66 38.82 -13.73
C ILE A 931 16.58 38.00 -14.62
N LYS A 932 17.58 38.64 -15.21
CA LYS A 932 18.65 37.94 -15.92
C LYS A 932 19.76 37.62 -14.92
N LEU A 933 20.11 36.35 -14.79
CA LEU A 933 21.19 35.87 -13.94
C LEU A 933 22.54 36.13 -14.61
N LYS A 934 23.58 36.37 -13.80
CA LYS A 934 24.93 36.60 -14.32
C LYS A 934 25.60 35.31 -14.82
N ASN A 935 25.21 34.18 -14.24
CA ASN A 935 25.70 32.85 -14.62
C ASN A 935 24.53 31.96 -15.01
N LYS A 936 24.77 31.13 -16.02
CA LYS A 936 23.84 30.11 -16.50
C LYS A 936 23.53 29.08 -15.40
N LEU A 937 22.25 28.80 -15.18
CA LEU A 937 21.79 27.70 -14.33
C LEU A 937 22.12 26.35 -14.97
N LYS A 938 22.47 25.38 -14.12
CA LYS A 938 22.58 23.97 -14.52
C LYS A 938 21.34 23.25 -14.05
N TYR A 939 20.54 22.74 -14.98
CA TYR A 939 19.35 21.98 -14.62
C TYR A 939 19.72 20.68 -13.91
N GLY A 940 18.90 20.33 -12.92
CA GLY A 940 19.08 19.17 -12.05
C GLY A 940 17.73 18.64 -11.57
N GLN A 941 17.73 17.83 -10.52
CA GLN A 941 16.49 17.33 -9.92
C GLN A 941 15.75 18.43 -9.12
N THR A 942 16.45 19.45 -8.63
CA THR A 942 15.90 20.54 -7.80
C THR A 942 15.84 21.89 -8.51
N ILE A 943 16.37 22.00 -9.73
CA ILE A 943 16.39 23.23 -10.54
C ILE A 943 15.95 22.88 -11.96
N ARG A 944 14.76 23.31 -12.37
CA ARG A 944 14.18 23.07 -13.70
C ARG A 944 13.29 24.23 -14.11
N PRO A 945 13.13 24.51 -15.41
CA PRO A 945 12.25 25.59 -15.85
C PRO A 945 10.78 25.18 -15.74
N ILE A 946 9.87 26.13 -15.50
CA ILE A 946 8.42 25.93 -15.63
C ILE A 946 7.97 26.21 -17.07
N CYS A 947 6.91 25.57 -17.55
CA CYS A 947 6.41 25.82 -18.92
C CYS A 947 5.71 27.18 -19.02
N LEU A 948 5.99 27.93 -20.09
CA LEU A 948 5.33 29.20 -20.42
C LEU A 948 4.26 29.03 -21.51
N PRO A 949 3.17 29.81 -21.50
CA PRO A 949 2.13 29.72 -22.52
C PRO A 949 2.63 30.07 -23.92
N CYS A 950 1.98 29.50 -24.94
CA CYS A 950 2.26 29.75 -26.36
C CYS A 950 3.71 29.43 -26.76
N THR A 951 4.22 28.30 -26.24
CA THR A 951 5.51 27.72 -26.62
C THR A 951 5.34 26.29 -27.12
N GLU A 952 6.27 25.82 -27.93
CA GLU A 952 6.38 24.43 -28.38
C GLU A 952 6.55 23.46 -27.19
N GLY A 953 7.28 23.89 -26.15
CA GLY A 953 7.40 23.16 -24.90
C GLY A 953 6.04 22.87 -24.26
N THR A 954 5.16 23.87 -24.21
CA THR A 954 3.79 23.73 -23.71
C THR A 954 2.88 22.93 -24.65
N THR A 955 3.02 23.08 -25.97
CA THR A 955 2.29 22.23 -26.95
C THR A 955 2.57 20.75 -26.69
N ARG A 956 3.87 20.39 -26.54
CA ARG A 956 4.29 19.03 -26.22
C ARG A 956 3.81 18.59 -24.83
N ALA A 957 3.92 19.47 -23.82
CA ALA A 957 3.45 19.19 -22.46
C ALA A 957 1.96 18.86 -22.40
N LEU A 958 1.14 19.55 -23.21
CA LEU A 958 -0.30 19.32 -23.33
C LEU A 958 -0.66 18.17 -24.29
N ARG A 959 0.33 17.56 -24.94
CA ARG A 959 0.17 16.48 -25.94
C ARG A 959 -0.65 16.91 -27.16
N LEU A 960 -0.53 18.19 -27.54
CA LEU A 960 -1.24 18.78 -28.67
C LEU A 960 -0.42 18.68 -29.96
N PRO A 961 -1.05 18.72 -31.15
CA PRO A 961 -0.35 18.73 -32.44
C PRO A 961 0.63 19.92 -32.60
N PRO A 962 1.72 19.79 -33.37
CA PRO A 962 2.64 20.91 -33.63
C PRO A 962 1.98 22.12 -34.30
N THR A 963 0.88 21.91 -35.02
CA THR A 963 0.07 22.98 -35.65
C THR A 963 -0.82 23.73 -34.67
N THR A 964 -0.78 23.39 -33.37
CA THR A 964 -1.59 24.05 -32.34
C THR A 964 -1.21 25.52 -32.20
N THR A 965 -2.20 26.39 -32.27
CA THR A 965 -2.04 27.84 -32.16
C THR A 965 -2.02 28.31 -30.70
N CYS A 966 -1.50 29.50 -30.47
CA CYS A 966 -1.53 30.16 -29.15
C CYS A 966 -2.96 30.30 -28.59
N GLN A 967 -3.95 30.57 -29.46
CA GLN A 967 -5.36 30.68 -29.06
C GLN A 967 -5.93 29.34 -28.57
N GLN A 968 -5.58 28.24 -29.23
CA GLN A 968 -5.99 26.89 -28.79
C GLN A 968 -5.36 26.52 -27.44
N GLN A 969 -4.10 26.86 -27.20
CA GLN A 969 -3.49 26.68 -25.87
C GLN A 969 -4.20 27.50 -24.79
N LYS A 970 -4.62 28.73 -25.12
CA LYS A 970 -5.38 29.59 -24.21
C LYS A 970 -6.73 28.98 -23.85
N GLU A 971 -7.44 28.42 -24.81
CA GLU A 971 -8.72 27.75 -24.58
C GLU A 971 -8.56 26.49 -23.71
N GLU A 972 -7.46 25.76 -23.87
CA GLU A 972 -7.14 24.56 -23.09
C GLU A 972 -6.74 24.87 -21.63
N LEU A 973 -5.94 25.93 -21.43
CA LEU A 973 -5.38 26.31 -20.13
C LEU A 973 -6.27 27.27 -19.34
N LEU A 974 -6.93 28.21 -20.02
CA LEU A 974 -7.79 29.23 -19.42
C LEU A 974 -9.21 29.24 -20.04
N PRO A 975 -9.96 28.12 -19.96
CA PRO A 975 -11.35 28.07 -20.42
C PRO A 975 -12.24 29.04 -19.62
N ALA A 976 -13.42 29.37 -20.18
CA ALA A 976 -14.39 30.28 -19.57
C ALA A 976 -15.20 29.61 -18.43
N GLN A 977 -14.49 29.12 -17.41
CA GLN A 977 -15.05 28.42 -16.24
C GLN A 977 -14.19 28.67 -14.99
N ASP A 978 -14.56 28.06 -13.87
CA ASP A 978 -13.66 27.98 -12.71
C ASP A 978 -12.53 26.97 -13.01
N ILE A 979 -11.28 27.43 -12.98
CA ILE A 979 -10.12 26.62 -13.37
C ILE A 979 -9.33 26.23 -12.12
N LYS A 980 -9.14 24.94 -11.90
CA LYS A 980 -8.28 24.45 -10.81
C LYS A 980 -6.83 24.85 -11.09
N ALA A 981 -6.21 25.54 -10.16
CA ALA A 981 -4.83 26.00 -10.22
C ALA A 981 -4.17 25.83 -8.85
N LEU A 982 -2.88 26.16 -8.76
CA LEU A 982 -2.15 26.18 -7.50
C LEU A 982 -1.06 27.25 -7.52
N PHE A 983 -0.63 27.66 -6.34
CA PHE A 983 0.60 28.42 -6.15
C PHE A 983 1.45 27.80 -5.03
N VAL A 984 2.67 28.30 -4.85
CA VAL A 984 3.62 27.83 -3.83
C VAL A 984 3.77 28.90 -2.76
N SER A 985 3.68 28.49 -1.49
CA SER A 985 3.78 29.37 -0.32
C SER A 985 4.82 28.84 0.66
N GLU A 986 5.57 29.73 1.31
CA GLU A 986 6.59 29.37 2.31
C GLU A 986 5.98 29.42 3.72
N GLU A 987 5.85 28.27 4.36
CA GLU A 987 5.33 28.13 5.72
C GLU A 987 6.42 27.50 6.60
N GLU A 988 6.91 28.24 7.61
CA GLU A 988 7.96 27.78 8.52
C GLU A 988 9.24 27.28 7.81
N LYS A 989 9.66 27.97 6.74
CA LYS A 989 10.79 27.62 5.85
C LYS A 989 10.57 26.37 4.99
N LYS A 990 9.33 25.89 4.90
CA LYS A 990 8.94 24.77 4.04
C LYS A 990 8.10 25.27 2.87
N LEU A 991 8.38 24.82 1.65
CA LEU A 991 7.54 25.14 0.50
C LEU A 991 6.32 24.21 0.47
N THR A 992 5.13 24.80 0.36
CA THR A 992 3.87 24.06 0.30
C THR A 992 3.02 24.55 -0.87
N ARG A 993 2.37 23.62 -1.57
CA ARG A 993 1.42 23.96 -2.63
C ARG A 993 0.08 24.33 -2.00
N LYS A 994 -0.54 25.39 -2.53
CA LYS A 994 -1.87 25.86 -2.16
C LYS A 994 -2.76 25.79 -3.39
N GLU A 995 -3.72 24.87 -3.39
CA GLU A 995 -4.70 24.74 -4.46
C GLU A 995 -5.70 25.89 -4.40
N VAL A 996 -6.04 26.47 -5.54
CA VAL A 996 -6.98 27.60 -5.70
C VAL A 996 -7.79 27.44 -6.98
N TYR A 997 -8.84 28.25 -7.14
CA TYR A 997 -9.63 28.29 -8.37
C TYR A 997 -9.54 29.67 -9.03
N ILE A 998 -9.14 29.71 -10.31
CA ILE A 998 -9.19 30.94 -11.11
C ILE A 998 -10.64 31.15 -11.55
N LYS A 999 -11.21 32.29 -11.17
CA LYS A 999 -12.60 32.66 -11.49
C LYS A 999 -12.63 33.29 -12.89
N ASN A 1000 -12.66 32.45 -13.92
CA ASN A 1000 -12.65 32.89 -15.32
C ASN A 1000 -13.97 32.65 -16.07
N GLY A 1001 -14.99 32.14 -15.36
CA GLY A 1001 -16.36 32.01 -15.87
C GLY A 1001 -17.30 33.11 -15.39
N ASP A 1002 -18.54 32.73 -15.06
CA ASP A 1002 -19.61 33.60 -14.55
C ASP A 1002 -19.22 34.36 -13.26
N LYS A 1003 -18.36 33.76 -12.43
CA LYS A 1003 -17.87 34.32 -11.15
C LYS A 1003 -16.73 35.34 -11.31
N LYS A 1004 -16.24 35.58 -12.53
CA LYS A 1004 -15.16 36.54 -12.77
C LYS A 1004 -15.51 37.94 -12.27
N GLY A 1005 -16.67 38.45 -12.69
CA GLY A 1005 -17.09 39.80 -12.32
C GLY A 1005 -17.33 39.99 -10.82
N SER A 1006 -17.77 38.96 -10.08
CA SER A 1006 -17.90 39.05 -8.61
C SER A 1006 -16.54 39.04 -7.92
N CYS A 1007 -15.59 38.23 -8.41
CA CYS A 1007 -14.22 38.22 -7.92
C CYS A 1007 -13.53 39.58 -8.11
N GLU A 1008 -13.67 40.19 -9.29
CA GLU A 1008 -13.07 41.49 -9.60
C GLU A 1008 -13.67 42.64 -8.77
N ARG A 1009 -14.99 42.66 -8.54
CA ARG A 1009 -15.65 43.71 -7.73
C ARG A 1009 -15.17 43.75 -6.29
N ASP A 1010 -14.74 42.63 -5.72
CA ASP A 1010 -14.23 42.59 -4.34
C ASP A 1010 -12.93 43.39 -4.16
N ALA A 1011 -12.25 43.80 -5.24
CA ALA A 1011 -11.12 44.72 -5.18
C ALA A 1011 -11.44 46.08 -4.54
N GLN A 1012 -12.71 46.49 -4.50
CA GLN A 1012 -13.13 47.74 -3.84
C GLN A 1012 -12.85 47.75 -2.33
N TYR A 1013 -12.70 46.57 -1.73
CA TYR A 1013 -12.38 46.42 -0.30
C TYR A 1013 -10.88 46.50 0.00
N ALA A 1014 -10.04 46.62 -1.03
CA ALA A 1014 -8.59 46.70 -0.85
C ALA A 1014 -8.18 48.04 -0.21
N PRO A 1015 -7.20 48.05 0.71
CA PRO A 1015 -6.73 49.28 1.34
C PRO A 1015 -6.27 50.32 0.30
N GLY A 1016 -6.84 51.53 0.37
CA GLY A 1016 -6.52 52.62 -0.55
C GLY A 1016 -7.34 52.64 -1.84
N TYR A 1017 -8.19 51.63 -2.09
CA TYR A 1017 -9.11 51.58 -3.23
C TYR A 1017 -10.57 51.88 -2.87
N ASP A 1018 -10.84 52.24 -1.62
CA ASP A 1018 -12.16 52.58 -1.07
C ASP A 1018 -12.86 53.74 -1.81
N LYS A 1019 -12.09 54.59 -2.49
CA LYS A 1019 -12.57 55.77 -3.24
C LYS A 1019 -12.62 55.57 -4.75
N VAL A 1020 -12.25 54.39 -5.25
CA VAL A 1020 -12.26 54.08 -6.68
C VAL A 1020 -13.71 53.94 -7.14
N LYS A 1021 -14.10 54.75 -8.15
CA LYS A 1021 -15.49 54.79 -8.65
C LYS A 1021 -15.81 53.63 -9.58
N ASP A 1022 -14.87 53.26 -10.42
CA ASP A 1022 -14.98 52.15 -11.37
C ASP A 1022 -13.85 51.16 -11.12
N ILE A 1023 -14.20 49.94 -10.70
CA ILE A 1023 -13.20 48.94 -10.34
C ILE A 1023 -12.37 48.46 -11.54
N SER A 1024 -12.89 48.60 -12.76
CA SER A 1024 -12.14 48.26 -13.98
C SER A 1024 -10.93 49.18 -14.20
N GLU A 1025 -10.88 50.33 -13.51
CA GLU A 1025 -9.74 51.21 -13.54
C GLU A 1025 -8.52 50.67 -12.79
N VAL A 1026 -8.71 49.77 -11.82
CA VAL A 1026 -7.64 49.14 -11.03
C VAL A 1026 -7.50 47.65 -11.33
N VAL A 1027 -8.60 46.96 -11.64
CA VAL A 1027 -8.61 45.57 -12.11
C VAL A 1027 -8.73 45.57 -13.63
N THR A 1028 -7.57 45.60 -14.27
CA THR A 1028 -7.46 45.62 -15.73
C THR A 1028 -7.63 44.21 -16.35
N PRO A 1029 -7.81 44.11 -17.69
CA PRO A 1029 -7.84 42.82 -18.40
C PRO A 1029 -6.59 41.95 -18.24
N ARG A 1030 -5.49 42.49 -17.69
CA ARG A 1030 -4.26 41.74 -17.41
C ARG A 1030 -4.42 40.83 -16.20
N PHE A 1031 -5.44 41.00 -15.36
CA PHE A 1031 -5.57 40.19 -14.16
C PHE A 1031 -6.37 38.89 -14.36
N LEU A 1032 -5.90 37.85 -13.67
CA LEU A 1032 -6.65 36.68 -13.26
C LEU A 1032 -7.02 36.85 -11.78
N CYS A 1033 -8.19 36.36 -11.37
CA CYS A 1033 -8.68 36.48 -10.00
C CYS A 1033 -8.87 35.11 -9.36
N THR A 1034 -8.31 34.92 -8.15
CA THR A 1034 -8.49 33.74 -7.29
C THR A 1034 -8.98 34.16 -5.91
N GLY A 1035 -9.15 33.22 -4.98
CA GLY A 1035 -9.56 33.54 -3.61
C GLY A 1035 -11.07 33.56 -3.44
N GLY A 1036 -11.50 33.77 -2.20
CA GLY A 1036 -12.89 33.73 -1.73
C GLY A 1036 -13.41 32.32 -1.44
N VAL A 1037 -14.74 32.18 -1.36
CA VAL A 1037 -15.39 30.98 -0.80
C VAL A 1037 -16.24 30.17 -1.78
N SER A 1038 -16.30 30.59 -3.05
CA SER A 1038 -17.09 29.94 -4.09
C SER A 1038 -16.22 29.74 -5.35
N PRO A 1039 -16.16 28.54 -5.93
CA PRO A 1039 -16.91 27.32 -5.57
C PRO A 1039 -16.41 26.65 -4.27
N TYR A 1040 -15.18 26.95 -3.85
CA TYR A 1040 -14.58 26.45 -2.61
C TYR A 1040 -13.87 27.58 -1.85
N ALA A 1041 -13.53 27.32 -0.59
CA ALA A 1041 -12.70 28.22 0.22
C ALA A 1041 -11.24 28.14 -0.24
N ASP A 1042 -10.82 29.12 -1.03
CA ASP A 1042 -9.46 29.23 -1.55
C ASP A 1042 -8.50 29.81 -0.49
N PRO A 1043 -7.31 29.24 -0.31
CA PRO A 1043 -6.25 29.87 0.46
C PRO A 1043 -5.73 31.14 -0.24
N ASN A 1044 -5.47 32.20 0.52
CA ASN A 1044 -4.92 33.44 -0.01
C ASN A 1044 -3.40 33.48 -0.02
N THR A 1045 -2.83 34.40 -0.78
CA THR A 1045 -1.38 34.62 -0.83
C THR A 1045 -0.89 35.43 0.38
N CYS A 1046 0.33 35.16 0.84
CA CYS A 1046 1.02 36.01 1.80
C CYS A 1046 1.94 37.00 1.06
N ARG A 1047 2.33 38.11 1.71
CA ARG A 1047 3.31 39.06 1.14
C ARG A 1047 4.59 38.39 0.63
N GLY A 1048 5.09 37.38 1.37
CA GLY A 1048 6.29 36.63 0.97
C GLY A 1048 6.13 35.72 -0.24
N ASP A 1049 4.88 35.43 -0.64
CA ASP A 1049 4.56 34.61 -1.82
C ASP A 1049 4.51 35.46 -3.10
N SER A 1050 4.54 36.79 -2.96
CA SER A 1050 4.39 37.75 -4.07
C SER A 1050 5.47 37.56 -5.14
N GLY A 1051 5.08 37.69 -6.42
CA GLY A 1051 5.95 37.37 -7.56
C GLY A 1051 6.05 35.87 -7.90
N GLY A 1052 5.52 34.99 -7.04
CA GLY A 1052 5.50 33.55 -7.31
C GLY A 1052 4.61 33.17 -8.50
N PRO A 1053 4.78 31.94 -9.05
CA PRO A 1053 3.99 31.46 -10.17
C PRO A 1053 2.58 31.02 -9.76
N LEU A 1054 1.57 31.40 -10.56
CA LEU A 1054 0.25 30.77 -10.58
C LEU A 1054 0.25 29.66 -11.65
N ILE A 1055 -0.01 28.43 -11.23
CA ILE A 1055 0.30 27.21 -11.99
C ILE A 1055 -0.97 26.40 -12.28
N VAL A 1056 -1.09 25.91 -13.51
CA VAL A 1056 -2.06 24.89 -13.90
C VAL A 1056 -1.32 23.56 -14.06
N HIS A 1057 -1.79 22.53 -13.37
CA HIS A 1057 -1.28 21.16 -13.50
C HIS A 1057 -2.18 20.37 -14.45
N LYS A 1058 -1.64 19.96 -15.61
CA LYS A 1058 -2.35 19.14 -16.61
C LYS A 1058 -1.41 18.12 -17.25
N ARG A 1059 -1.93 16.93 -17.54
CA ARG A 1059 -1.21 15.83 -18.23
C ARG A 1059 0.18 15.52 -17.60
N SER A 1060 0.24 15.58 -16.27
CA SER A 1060 1.45 15.40 -15.45
C SER A 1060 2.56 16.42 -15.71
N ARG A 1061 2.18 17.63 -16.16
CA ARG A 1061 3.06 18.78 -16.41
C ARG A 1061 2.53 20.04 -15.74
N PHE A 1062 3.44 20.92 -15.36
CA PHE A 1062 3.15 22.18 -14.67
C PHE A 1062 3.40 23.37 -15.60
N ILE A 1063 2.33 24.13 -15.88
CA ILE A 1063 2.35 25.28 -16.78
C ILE A 1063 2.04 26.54 -15.98
N GLN A 1064 2.92 27.55 -16.05
CA GLN A 1064 2.65 28.84 -15.43
C GLN A 1064 1.67 29.63 -16.30
N VAL A 1065 0.57 30.09 -15.72
CA VAL A 1065 -0.43 30.93 -16.41
C VAL A 1065 -0.50 32.34 -15.86
N GLY A 1066 0.08 32.58 -14.67
CA GLY A 1066 0.17 33.91 -14.11
C GLY A 1066 1.32 34.15 -13.13
N VAL A 1067 1.46 35.40 -12.71
CA VAL A 1067 2.40 35.87 -11.67
C VAL A 1067 1.59 36.49 -10.54
N ILE A 1068 1.82 36.04 -9.31
CA ILE A 1068 1.16 36.59 -8.11
C ILE A 1068 1.54 38.07 -7.98
N SER A 1069 0.54 38.94 -7.94
CA SER A 1069 0.74 40.39 -7.92
C SER A 1069 0.29 41.00 -6.60
N TRP A 1070 -1.01 41.00 -6.30
CA TRP A 1070 -1.52 41.65 -5.09
C TRP A 1070 -2.81 41.00 -4.57
N GLY A 1071 -3.14 41.23 -3.30
CA GLY A 1071 -4.34 40.68 -2.64
C GLY A 1071 -5.18 41.76 -1.95
N VAL A 1072 -6.49 41.52 -1.87
CA VAL A 1072 -7.46 42.46 -1.26
C VAL A 1072 -7.28 42.55 0.25
N VAL A 1073 -7.01 41.43 0.92
CA VAL A 1073 -6.90 41.33 2.37
C VAL A 1073 -5.57 40.68 2.72
N ASP A 1074 -4.76 41.36 3.54
CA ASP A 1074 -3.54 40.78 4.11
C ASP A 1074 -3.89 39.85 5.27
N VAL A 1075 -4.03 38.55 4.97
CA VAL A 1075 -4.41 37.52 5.95
C VAL A 1075 -3.21 36.91 6.69
N CYS A 1076 -1.99 37.35 6.38
CA CYS A 1076 -0.75 36.76 6.86
C CYS A 1076 -0.02 37.71 7.81
N LYS A 1077 -0.42 37.73 9.09
CA LYS A 1077 0.24 38.53 10.12
C LYS A 1077 1.34 37.70 10.81
N ASN A 1078 2.59 38.18 10.80
CA ASN A 1078 3.77 37.49 11.37
C ASN A 1078 3.99 36.05 10.82
N GLN A 1079 3.83 35.85 9.51
CA GLN A 1079 3.98 34.55 8.83
C GLN A 1079 3.01 33.45 9.31
N LYS A 1080 1.91 33.82 9.98
CA LYS A 1080 0.83 32.89 10.35
C LYS A 1080 -0.47 33.33 9.70
N ARG A 1081 -1.12 32.40 8.99
CA ARG A 1081 -2.42 32.63 8.33
C ARG A 1081 -3.53 32.81 9.38
N GLN A 1082 -4.37 33.83 9.22
CA GLN A 1082 -5.57 33.99 10.05
C GLN A 1082 -6.53 32.81 9.85
N LYS A 1083 -7.13 32.34 10.95
CA LYS A 1083 -8.08 31.21 10.96
C LYS A 1083 -9.45 31.55 10.37
N GLN A 1084 -9.82 32.83 10.36
CA GLN A 1084 -11.05 33.34 9.76
C GLN A 1084 -10.68 34.42 8.77
N VAL A 1085 -11.02 34.18 7.50
CA VAL A 1085 -10.70 35.06 6.38
C VAL A 1085 -12.02 35.56 5.79
N PRO A 1086 -12.16 36.86 5.48
CA PRO A 1086 -13.36 37.39 4.84
C PRO A 1086 -13.63 36.76 3.47
N ALA A 1087 -14.90 36.59 3.10
CA ALA A 1087 -15.28 36.01 1.81
C ALA A 1087 -14.81 36.84 0.60
N HIS A 1088 -14.59 38.14 0.79
CA HIS A 1088 -14.07 39.07 -0.21
C HIS A 1088 -12.53 39.13 -0.27
N ALA A 1089 -11.82 38.23 0.44
CA ALA A 1089 -10.38 38.11 0.32
C ALA A 1089 -10.04 37.43 -1.02
N ARG A 1090 -9.75 38.26 -2.02
CA ARG A 1090 -9.31 37.83 -3.36
C ARG A 1090 -7.82 38.10 -3.56
N ASP A 1091 -7.23 37.34 -4.47
CA ASP A 1091 -5.86 37.55 -4.95
C ASP A 1091 -5.88 37.73 -6.47
N PHE A 1092 -5.10 38.70 -6.95
CA PHE A 1092 -4.98 39.07 -8.35
C PHE A 1092 -3.59 38.73 -8.88
N HIS A 1093 -3.56 38.19 -10.09
CA HIS A 1093 -2.37 37.66 -10.74
C HIS A 1093 -2.26 38.18 -12.17
N ILE A 1094 -1.07 38.52 -12.65
CA ILE A 1094 -0.90 38.93 -14.06
C ILE A 1094 -1.02 37.72 -14.97
N ASN A 1095 -1.95 37.76 -15.92
CA ASN A 1095 -2.19 36.77 -16.95
C ASN A 1095 -1.05 36.78 -17.98
N LEU A 1096 -0.29 35.70 -18.08
CA LEU A 1096 0.84 35.64 -18.99
C LEU A 1096 0.44 35.76 -20.46
N PHE A 1097 -0.77 35.33 -20.85
CA PHE A 1097 -1.29 35.52 -22.22
C PHE A 1097 -1.42 37.00 -22.62
N GLN A 1098 -1.50 37.92 -21.65
CA GLN A 1098 -1.64 39.36 -21.90
C GLN A 1098 -0.30 40.08 -22.05
N VAL A 1099 0.80 39.43 -21.65
CA VAL A 1099 2.18 39.97 -21.73
C VAL A 1099 3.09 39.15 -22.65
N LEU A 1100 2.50 38.22 -23.43
CA LEU A 1100 3.22 37.37 -24.38
C LEU A 1100 4.13 38.13 -25.35
N PRO A 1101 3.74 39.27 -25.95
CA PRO A 1101 4.62 39.99 -26.87
C PRO A 1101 5.95 40.38 -26.21
N TRP A 1102 5.89 40.86 -24.97
CA TRP A 1102 7.08 41.25 -24.21
C TRP A 1102 7.90 40.02 -23.79
N LEU A 1103 7.26 38.94 -23.32
CA LEU A 1103 7.97 37.69 -22.99
C LEU A 1103 8.68 37.11 -24.21
N LYS A 1104 8.00 37.06 -25.37
CA LYS A 1104 8.56 36.56 -26.63
C LYS A 1104 9.76 37.41 -27.08
N GLU A 1105 9.67 38.74 -26.97
CA GLU A 1105 10.78 39.63 -27.30
C GLU A 1105 11.99 39.43 -26.38
N LYS A 1106 11.78 39.34 -25.06
CA LYS A 1106 12.89 39.25 -24.09
C LYS A 1106 13.51 37.86 -23.97
N LEU A 1107 12.76 36.81 -24.32
CA LEU A 1107 13.19 35.41 -24.22
C LEU A 1107 13.41 34.75 -25.59
N GLN A 1108 13.49 35.53 -26.68
CA GLN A 1108 13.67 35.00 -28.04
C GLN A 1108 14.96 34.17 -28.20
N ASP A 1109 16.01 34.50 -27.45
CA ASP A 1109 17.33 33.86 -27.54
C ASP A 1109 17.50 32.66 -26.58
N GLU A 1110 16.44 32.30 -25.83
CA GLU A 1110 16.48 31.27 -24.79
C GLU A 1110 16.03 29.87 -25.26
N ASP A 1111 15.88 29.66 -26.58
CA ASP A 1111 15.45 28.39 -27.21
C ASP A 1111 14.13 27.82 -26.64
N LEU A 1112 13.20 28.70 -26.23
CA LEU A 1112 11.90 28.31 -25.65
C LEU A 1112 10.84 27.93 -26.72
N GLY A 1113 11.08 28.30 -27.99
CA GLY A 1113 10.19 28.01 -29.11
C GLY A 1113 8.80 28.65 -28.98
N PHE A 1114 8.72 29.99 -28.91
CA PHE A 1114 7.42 30.69 -28.91
C PHE A 1114 6.71 30.57 -30.27
N LEU A 1115 5.40 30.28 -30.23
CA LEU A 1115 4.53 30.14 -31.42
C LEU A 1115 4.34 31.43 -32.21
#